data_AF-A0A7X1B4X5-F1
#
_entry.id   AF-A0A7X1B4X5-F1
#
_cell.length_a   1.000
_cell.length_b   1.000
_cell.length_c   1.000
_cell.angle_alpha   90.00
_cell.angle_beta   90.00
_cell.angle_gamma   90.00
#
_symmetry.space_group_name_H-M   'P 1'
#
loop_
_entity.id
_entity.type
_entity.pdbx_description
1 polymer ?
#
loop_
_entity_poly.entity_id
_entity_poly.type
_entity_poly.pdbx_seq_one_letter_code
_entity_poly.pdbx_strand_id
1 'polypeptide(L)'
;MKFGFLTLLIVLLYPALLEAAYVSLDPSDPIELRDKSFVHSGEEISLGPRAFFIDGRLSGEEASRSPYIFRSIEDAVEASQNGDEAEPMTLYIAPYVYWLDDPDDPEVRRGENGSVPFALRIKRDWLRFEGLAKDARNVVVACNRGQTIGAVGNFTMLWIEGDGISCENLTFGNYCNVDLDYPLDPNLNRAKRADAIVQAQLILCRGDKFVAKNTRFISRLNLCPFVGARRILFDGCHFECTDDALTGTGLYLDCTFDFYSSKPFYRTSGTGAVFLNCEIRSRTRGPQYFTKANGQIALVDTQIVSDSASLVQWSDVTLPETKNYQFNVGLNGETYRIGPKDTENTVEMAGKPLLSAYRFEVDGEVHYNVLNLLSGDDGWDPLGQRDFIRDLEAREQINLSGLPVRLELHSSLKQVETGQDDVELLAKAYLHGNYEIEASELKWEILGEGVRYAVLDFYSESRTCRFIPKNESDEVRQVTVKASTESGLEAVCVIDVSPPVLPAPEFSSKPKIVRSDVGRLKLEYELGTNYSDQSRISWYRSKDLLGNDRIQILESRGGEPLVFYGLSGADIGYFIIASIAPKDARSEYGAERTARFETAIATSDIEFEVDTLTTDFANLHVGNQRELRPGFWTFIPVDTLRDGKPLPADYERDAWVYREGEQGHAGQMGLLQTGRSARALYTHLESHCDSMEVELEVSPFKTAGQGFSVAPLFMDILIKFDNRSMSGYALRFQRTTKFADAVDCYFVKYENGVANRISPSVSTSCYKPTCYITLAAGEGRLWARAVSSSNDLEDSRPEVVPSLDLSIEVDDVGHDTGFGIEYHGGSSAMINNVSLAWR
;
A
#
# COMPACT_ATOMS: atom_id res chain seq x y z
N MET A 1 77.87 63.34 -24.37
CA MET A 1 79.24 62.86 -24.07
C MET A 1 79.14 61.40 -23.69
N LYS A 2 79.87 60.54 -24.42
CA LYS A 2 80.14 59.09 -24.22
C LYS A 2 79.05 58.04 -24.53
N PHE A 3 79.45 57.23 -25.51
CA PHE A 3 79.01 55.94 -26.01
C PHE A 3 79.32 54.76 -25.07
N GLY A 4 78.63 53.64 -25.34
CA GLY A 4 78.99 52.24 -25.03
C GLY A 4 77.74 51.42 -24.68
N PHE A 5 77.46 50.18 -25.09
CA PHE A 5 77.97 49.20 -26.06
C PHE A 5 77.05 47.95 -25.86
N LEU A 6 76.61 47.27 -26.93
CA LEU A 6 76.40 45.80 -27.02
C LEU A 6 75.27 45.03 -26.27
N THR A 7 74.29 44.56 -27.06
CA THR A 7 73.86 43.15 -27.28
C THR A 7 73.43 42.25 -26.09
N LEU A 8 72.15 41.79 -26.09
CA LEU A 8 71.80 40.35 -26.06
C LEU A 8 70.28 40.08 -26.21
N LEU A 9 69.95 39.15 -27.12
CA LEU A 9 68.77 38.26 -27.18
C LEU A 9 67.38 38.78 -26.76
N ILE A 10 66.54 39.06 -27.76
CA ILE A 10 65.08 38.90 -27.68
C ILE A 10 64.75 37.50 -28.19
N VAL A 11 64.90 36.46 -27.35
CA VAL A 11 64.23 35.16 -27.49
C VAL A 11 64.16 34.53 -26.10
N LEU A 12 63.00 33.93 -25.79
CA LEU A 12 62.65 33.15 -24.58
C LEU A 12 61.95 33.94 -23.47
N LEU A 13 60.60 33.94 -23.54
CA LEU A 13 59.73 33.29 -22.54
C LEU A 13 58.28 33.76 -22.80
N TYR A 14 57.67 33.23 -23.86
CA TYR A 14 56.23 32.97 -23.81
C TYR A 14 56.11 31.65 -23.02
N PRO A 15 55.56 31.61 -21.80
CA PRO A 15 54.82 30.44 -21.44
C PRO A 15 53.59 30.46 -22.34
N ALA A 16 53.56 29.59 -23.33
CA ALA A 16 52.27 29.10 -23.79
C ALA A 16 51.58 28.58 -22.52
N LEU A 17 50.53 29.27 -22.09
CA LEU A 17 49.55 28.70 -21.18
C LEU A 17 49.11 27.39 -21.86
N LEU A 18 49.63 26.26 -21.40
CA LEU A 18 48.96 24.99 -21.63
C LEU A 18 47.63 25.13 -20.91
N GLU A 19 46.55 25.40 -21.64
CA GLU A 19 45.23 24.99 -21.19
C GLU A 19 45.35 23.51 -20.84
N ALA A 20 45.07 23.15 -19.58
CA ALA A 20 45.00 21.76 -19.22
C ALA A 20 43.96 21.10 -20.13
N ALA A 21 44.41 20.16 -20.95
CA ALA A 21 43.50 19.40 -21.80
C ALA A 21 42.52 18.65 -20.89
N TYR A 22 41.24 18.65 -21.26
CA TYR A 22 40.20 17.91 -20.56
C TYR A 22 40.61 16.43 -20.38
N VAL A 23 40.40 15.88 -19.18
CA VAL A 23 40.71 14.47 -18.86
C VAL A 23 39.45 13.75 -18.43
N SER A 24 39.06 12.70 -19.17
CA SER A 24 37.94 11.83 -18.81
C SER A 24 38.15 11.17 -17.44
N LEU A 25 37.09 11.07 -16.63
CA LEU A 25 37.16 10.38 -15.33
C LEU A 25 37.35 8.87 -15.52
N ASP A 26 36.76 8.31 -16.58
CA ASP A 26 36.95 6.93 -16.99
C ASP A 26 38.00 6.87 -18.11
N PRO A 27 39.23 6.42 -17.83
CA PRO A 27 40.26 6.29 -18.86
C PRO A 27 39.97 5.16 -19.85
N SER A 28 39.10 4.21 -19.50
CA SER A 28 38.72 3.09 -20.36
C SER A 28 37.65 3.45 -21.38
N ASP A 29 36.95 4.57 -21.16
CA ASP A 29 35.95 5.15 -22.06
C ASP A 29 36.19 6.68 -22.21
N PRO A 30 37.22 7.08 -22.98
CA PRO A 30 37.67 8.46 -23.01
C PRO A 30 36.70 9.39 -23.73
N ILE A 31 36.55 10.59 -23.18
CA ILE A 31 35.85 11.73 -23.78
C ILE A 31 36.89 12.79 -24.15
N GLU A 32 36.84 13.30 -25.38
CA GLU A 32 37.62 14.46 -25.81
C GLU A 32 36.70 15.69 -25.91
N LEU A 33 36.73 16.57 -24.91
CA LEU A 33 35.94 17.80 -24.93
C LEU A 33 36.64 18.91 -25.71
N ARG A 34 35.88 19.58 -26.58
CA ARG A 34 36.28 20.78 -27.35
C ARG A 34 35.27 21.90 -27.08
N ASP A 35 35.56 23.12 -27.52
CA ASP A 35 34.69 24.28 -27.22
C ASP A 35 33.25 24.16 -27.76
N LYS A 36 33.08 23.48 -28.90
CA LYS A 36 31.78 23.38 -29.61
C LYS A 36 31.37 21.95 -29.94
N SER A 37 32.16 20.97 -29.52
CA SER A 37 31.90 19.56 -29.77
C SER A 37 32.60 18.72 -28.73
N PHE A 38 32.27 17.43 -28.68
CA PHE A 38 33.07 16.44 -27.98
C PHE A 38 33.14 15.16 -28.81
N VAL A 39 34.14 14.33 -28.53
CA VAL A 39 34.26 12.99 -29.11
C VAL A 39 34.05 11.95 -28.03
N HIS A 40 33.12 11.01 -28.24
CA HIS A 40 32.89 9.83 -27.40
C HIS A 40 32.60 8.63 -28.30
N SER A 41 33.14 7.46 -27.95
CA SER A 41 32.99 6.22 -28.76
C SER A 41 33.37 6.34 -30.24
N GLY A 42 34.25 7.28 -30.59
CA GLY A 42 34.70 7.55 -31.96
C GLY A 42 33.77 8.45 -32.78
N GLU A 43 32.68 8.94 -32.20
CA GLU A 43 31.75 9.87 -32.83
C GLU A 43 31.98 11.29 -32.33
N GLU A 44 32.02 12.27 -33.25
CA GLU A 44 32.08 13.69 -32.90
C GLU A 44 30.67 14.28 -32.85
N ILE A 45 30.29 14.79 -31.68
CA ILE A 45 28.97 15.36 -31.42
C ILE A 45 29.11 16.87 -31.27
N SER A 46 28.35 17.61 -32.09
CA SER A 46 28.32 19.08 -32.02
C SER A 46 27.39 19.56 -30.92
N LEU A 47 27.86 20.49 -30.09
CA LEU A 47 27.06 21.13 -29.06
C LEU A 47 26.23 22.27 -29.65
N GLY A 48 25.02 22.45 -29.11
CA GLY A 48 24.07 23.42 -29.63
C GLY A 48 22.81 23.56 -28.78
N PRO A 49 21.81 24.32 -29.26
CA PRO A 49 20.53 24.53 -28.54
C PRO A 49 19.73 23.26 -28.23
N ARG A 50 20.12 22.10 -28.76
CA ARG A 50 19.50 20.78 -28.54
C ARG A 50 20.49 19.72 -28.03
N ALA A 51 21.74 20.09 -27.76
CA ALA A 51 22.80 19.15 -27.37
C ALA A 51 23.73 19.83 -26.35
N PHE A 52 23.58 19.47 -25.08
CA PHE A 52 24.35 20.02 -23.97
C PHE A 52 25.34 19.00 -23.42
N PHE A 53 26.51 19.45 -23.01
CA PHE A 53 27.51 18.64 -22.32
C PHE A 53 27.53 19.00 -20.83
N ILE A 54 27.57 17.99 -19.96
CA ILE A 54 27.53 18.16 -18.52
C ILE A 54 28.70 17.37 -17.91
N ASP A 55 29.56 18.05 -17.14
CA ASP A 55 30.58 17.40 -16.30
C ASP A 55 30.77 18.16 -14.98
N GLY A 56 30.45 17.48 -13.87
CA GLY A 56 30.51 18.05 -12.52
C GLY A 56 31.92 18.38 -12.02
N ARG A 57 32.96 17.93 -12.72
CA ARG A 57 34.36 18.19 -12.37
C ARG A 57 34.90 19.47 -12.97
N LEU A 58 34.21 20.06 -13.95
CA LEU A 58 34.65 21.28 -14.60
C LEU A 58 34.64 22.46 -13.61
N SER A 59 35.63 23.33 -13.75
CA SER A 59 35.61 24.65 -13.12
C SER A 59 34.57 25.57 -13.79
N GLY A 60 34.19 26.64 -13.09
CA GLY A 60 33.29 27.64 -13.67
C GLY A 60 33.87 28.31 -14.92
N GLU A 61 35.20 28.44 -15.01
CA GLU A 61 35.88 29.00 -16.19
C GLU A 61 35.77 28.05 -17.39
N GLU A 62 36.03 26.75 -17.19
CA GLU A 62 35.91 25.74 -18.27
C GLU A 62 34.48 25.64 -18.80
N ALA A 63 33.47 25.62 -17.92
CA ALA A 63 32.07 25.59 -18.35
C ALA A 63 31.65 26.86 -19.10
N SER A 64 32.20 28.03 -18.73
CA SER A 64 31.85 29.30 -19.38
C SER A 64 32.35 29.46 -20.82
N ARG A 65 33.19 28.54 -21.32
CA ARG A 65 33.72 28.56 -22.70
C ARG A 65 32.63 28.38 -23.76
N SER A 66 31.49 27.80 -23.39
CA SER A 66 30.37 27.56 -24.29
C SER A 66 29.04 27.66 -23.53
N PRO A 67 27.98 28.25 -24.10
CA PRO A 67 26.65 28.30 -23.48
C PRO A 67 25.97 26.92 -23.38
N TYR A 68 26.62 25.87 -23.89
CA TYR A 68 26.09 24.51 -23.96
C TYR A 68 26.90 23.52 -23.09
N ILE A 69 27.82 24.03 -22.26
CA ILE A 69 28.59 23.24 -21.30
C ILE A 69 28.16 23.62 -19.89
N PHE A 70 27.78 22.62 -19.09
CA PHE A 70 27.26 22.80 -17.75
C PHE A 70 28.01 21.94 -16.74
N ARG A 71 27.90 22.32 -15.46
CA ARG A 71 28.48 21.56 -14.33
C ARG A 71 27.43 20.76 -13.56
N SER A 72 26.16 21.11 -13.72
CA SER A 72 25.04 20.50 -13.02
C SER A 72 23.92 20.17 -14.01
N ILE A 73 23.06 19.24 -13.61
CA ILE A 73 21.89 18.86 -14.40
C ILE A 73 20.83 19.93 -14.27
N GLU A 74 20.72 20.57 -13.11
CA GLU A 74 19.78 21.65 -12.81
C GLU A 74 19.99 22.85 -13.75
N ASP A 75 21.23 23.32 -13.91
CA ASP A 75 21.56 24.45 -14.79
C ASP A 75 21.28 24.07 -16.27
N ALA A 76 21.63 22.85 -16.66
CA ALA A 76 21.41 22.35 -18.01
C ALA A 76 19.90 22.22 -18.33
N VAL A 77 19.10 21.74 -17.38
CA VAL A 77 17.65 21.63 -17.50
C VAL A 77 16.99 23.00 -17.54
N GLU A 78 17.44 23.96 -16.73
CA GLU A 78 16.95 25.33 -16.76
C GLU A 78 17.17 25.98 -18.13
N ALA A 79 18.36 25.77 -18.71
CA ALA A 79 18.70 26.26 -20.04
C ALA A 79 18.06 25.46 -21.20
N SER A 80 17.55 24.26 -20.92
CA SER A 80 16.99 23.38 -21.95
C SER A 80 15.66 23.88 -22.51
N GLN A 81 15.35 23.45 -23.72
CA GLN A 81 14.07 23.68 -24.40
C GLN A 81 13.43 22.36 -24.79
N ASN A 82 12.16 22.38 -25.23
CA ASN A 82 11.52 21.18 -25.77
C ASN A 82 12.31 20.65 -26.97
N GLY A 83 12.42 19.33 -27.06
CA GLY A 83 12.81 18.58 -28.23
C GLY A 83 11.63 18.29 -29.18
N ASP A 84 11.87 17.42 -30.15
CA ASP A 84 10.84 16.69 -30.89
C ASP A 84 11.33 15.27 -31.21
N GLU A 85 10.47 14.43 -31.81
CA GLU A 85 10.75 13.01 -32.09
C GLU A 85 11.97 12.80 -33.01
N ALA A 86 12.23 13.74 -33.92
CA ALA A 86 13.36 13.66 -34.85
C ALA A 86 14.63 14.28 -34.25
N GLU A 87 14.50 15.39 -33.52
CA GLU A 87 15.59 16.15 -32.93
C GLU A 87 15.36 16.39 -31.43
N PRO A 88 15.58 15.37 -30.58
CA PRO A 88 15.38 15.48 -29.14
C PRO A 88 16.36 16.49 -28.52
N MET A 89 15.93 17.11 -27.42
CA MET A 89 16.83 17.87 -26.55
C MET A 89 17.67 16.89 -25.75
N THR A 90 18.98 16.83 -25.99
CA THR A 90 19.87 15.83 -25.37
C THR A 90 20.83 16.47 -24.37
N LEU A 91 20.86 15.89 -23.17
CA LEU A 91 21.82 16.17 -22.11
C LEU A 91 22.85 15.05 -22.10
N TYR A 92 24.05 15.31 -22.59
CA TYR A 92 25.18 14.38 -22.55
C TYR A 92 25.94 14.56 -21.24
N ILE A 93 25.99 13.50 -20.43
CA ILE A 93 26.39 13.54 -19.03
C ILE A 93 27.66 12.70 -18.85
N ALA A 94 28.78 13.36 -18.55
CA ALA A 94 30.05 12.71 -18.30
C ALA A 94 30.05 11.89 -16.98
N PRO A 95 30.93 10.88 -16.83
CA PRO A 95 31.04 10.11 -15.59
C PRO A 95 31.30 10.97 -14.35
N TYR A 96 30.35 10.95 -13.40
CA TYR A 96 30.43 11.62 -12.11
C TYR A 96 29.23 11.22 -11.21
N VAL A 97 29.16 11.76 -9.99
CA VAL A 97 27.98 11.73 -9.11
C VAL A 97 27.35 13.12 -9.04
N TYR A 98 26.18 13.28 -9.65
CA TYR A 98 25.40 14.51 -9.73
C TYR A 98 24.31 14.54 -8.65
N TRP A 99 24.57 15.25 -7.55
CA TRP A 99 23.60 15.44 -6.48
C TRP A 99 22.60 16.55 -6.84
N LEU A 100 21.35 16.18 -7.13
CA LEU A 100 20.26 17.14 -7.40
C LEU A 100 19.75 17.85 -6.12
N ASP A 101 20.16 17.33 -4.97
CA ASP A 101 19.90 17.88 -3.66
C ASP A 101 21.12 17.60 -2.78
N ASP A 102 21.58 18.62 -2.07
CA ASP A 102 22.77 18.52 -1.22
C ASP A 102 22.59 17.42 -0.15
N PRO A 103 23.41 16.35 -0.19
CA PRO A 103 23.29 15.23 0.75
C PRO A 103 23.73 15.61 2.18
N ASP A 104 24.50 16.68 2.35
CA ASP A 104 25.03 17.13 3.64
C ASP A 104 24.17 18.22 4.29
N ASP A 105 23.21 18.79 3.55
CA ASP A 105 22.30 19.80 4.09
C ASP A 105 21.37 19.21 5.17
N PRO A 106 21.41 19.71 6.42
CA PRO A 106 20.57 19.22 7.50
C PRO A 106 19.10 19.62 7.36
N GLU A 107 18.76 20.62 6.54
CA GLU A 107 17.41 21.16 6.43
C GLU A 107 16.41 20.12 5.94
N VAL A 108 15.20 20.14 6.51
CA VAL A 108 14.14 19.18 6.17
C VAL A 108 13.33 19.72 4.98
N ARG A 109 13.32 18.97 3.87
CA ARG A 109 12.59 19.34 2.66
C ARG A 109 11.07 19.19 2.86
N ARG A 110 10.31 20.16 2.34
CA ARG A 110 8.83 20.19 2.44
C ARG A 110 8.26 20.58 1.09
N GLY A 111 7.25 19.88 0.62
CA GLY A 111 6.55 20.27 -0.60
C GLY A 111 5.60 21.44 -0.35
N GLU A 112 5.34 22.20 -1.41
CA GLU A 112 4.40 23.31 -1.38
C GLU A 112 2.98 22.81 -1.13
N ASN A 113 2.19 23.53 -0.32
CA ASN A 113 0.79 23.21 -0.02
C ASN A 113 0.53 21.77 0.47
N GLY A 114 1.52 21.13 1.10
CA GLY A 114 1.40 19.74 1.58
C GLY A 114 1.57 18.68 0.48
N SER A 115 2.05 19.07 -0.70
CA SER A 115 2.52 18.13 -1.72
C SER A 115 3.82 17.44 -1.29
N VAL A 116 4.23 16.42 -2.06
CA VAL A 116 5.54 15.78 -1.84
C VAL A 116 6.68 16.73 -2.27
N PRO A 117 7.82 16.74 -1.56
CA PRO A 117 8.98 17.53 -1.96
C PRO A 117 9.68 16.88 -3.17
N PHE A 118 10.09 17.70 -4.12
CA PHE A 118 10.86 17.30 -5.31
C PHE A 118 12.26 17.95 -5.29
N ALA A 119 13.29 17.24 -5.73
CA ALA A 119 14.61 17.86 -5.97
C ALA A 119 14.56 18.75 -7.20
N LEU A 120 14.03 18.23 -8.32
CA LEU A 120 13.90 18.97 -9.57
C LEU A 120 12.55 18.70 -10.25
N ARG A 121 11.93 19.75 -10.79
CA ARG A 121 10.72 19.68 -11.62
C ARG A 121 11.07 20.04 -13.05
N ILE A 122 10.74 19.16 -13.99
CA ILE A 122 11.07 19.28 -15.40
C ILE A 122 9.77 19.27 -16.19
N LYS A 123 9.61 20.25 -17.08
CA LYS A 123 8.50 20.28 -18.05
C LYS A 123 9.06 20.46 -19.45
N ARG A 124 9.33 19.34 -20.13
CA ARG A 124 9.97 19.32 -21.45
C ARG A 124 9.49 18.11 -22.23
N ASP A 125 9.13 18.31 -23.50
CA ASP A 125 8.91 17.20 -24.42
C ASP A 125 10.25 16.78 -25.05
N TRP A 126 10.39 15.49 -25.34
CA TRP A 126 11.54 14.89 -26.04
C TRP A 126 12.90 15.27 -25.43
N LEU A 127 12.98 15.20 -24.11
CA LEU A 127 14.22 15.36 -23.35
C LEU A 127 14.90 14.00 -23.19
N ARG A 128 16.19 13.92 -23.56
CA ARG A 128 17.04 12.74 -23.44
C ARG A 128 18.16 12.97 -22.44
N PHE A 129 18.29 12.07 -21.47
CA PHE A 129 19.45 11.98 -20.57
C PHE A 129 20.40 10.90 -21.11
N GLU A 130 21.57 11.30 -21.60
CA GLU A 130 22.55 10.40 -22.22
C GLU A 130 23.81 10.31 -21.36
N GLY A 131 24.05 9.19 -20.70
CA GLY A 131 25.30 8.95 -20.00
C GLY A 131 26.44 8.66 -20.98
N LEU A 132 27.55 9.39 -20.87
CA LEU A 132 28.75 9.17 -21.67
C LEU A 132 29.64 8.09 -21.03
N ALA A 133 29.06 6.89 -20.84
CA ALA A 133 29.76 5.74 -20.27
C ALA A 133 29.14 4.42 -20.77
N LYS A 134 29.96 3.40 -20.99
CA LYS A 134 29.44 2.04 -21.26
C LYS A 134 28.80 1.39 -20.02
N ASP A 135 29.38 1.62 -18.85
CA ASP A 135 28.84 1.14 -17.57
C ASP A 135 27.98 2.22 -16.93
N ALA A 136 26.68 1.97 -16.85
CA ALA A 136 25.69 2.88 -16.27
C ALA A 136 25.97 3.28 -14.81
N ARG A 137 26.82 2.53 -14.09
CA ARG A 137 27.27 2.89 -12.73
C ARG A 137 28.21 4.10 -12.70
N ASN A 138 28.80 4.47 -13.84
CA ASN A 138 29.80 5.52 -13.92
C ASN A 138 29.16 6.92 -14.05
N VAL A 139 27.89 7.02 -14.43
CA VAL A 139 27.12 8.27 -14.47
C VAL A 139 25.96 8.16 -13.49
N VAL A 140 26.01 8.86 -12.35
CA VAL A 140 25.01 8.73 -11.29
C VAL A 140 24.30 10.05 -11.05
N VAL A 141 22.97 10.07 -11.18
CA VAL A 141 22.10 11.17 -10.76
C VAL A 141 21.49 10.81 -9.41
N ALA A 142 21.77 11.60 -8.39
CA ALA A 142 21.65 11.19 -7.00
C ALA A 142 20.81 12.14 -6.12
N CYS A 143 20.16 11.57 -5.12
CA CYS A 143 19.56 12.24 -3.97
C CYS A 143 19.78 11.39 -2.70
N ASN A 144 19.59 11.98 -1.52
CA ASN A 144 19.80 11.28 -0.25
C ASN A 144 18.75 11.65 0.82
N ARG A 145 17.46 11.46 0.50
CA ARG A 145 16.33 11.83 1.37
C ARG A 145 15.14 10.89 1.20
N GLY A 146 14.39 10.71 2.27
CA GLY A 146 13.17 9.90 2.29
C GLY A 146 12.14 10.42 3.28
N GLN A 147 10.96 9.83 3.28
CA GLN A 147 9.88 10.25 4.18
C GLN A 147 10.34 10.18 5.64
N THR A 148 10.18 11.26 6.40
CA THR A 148 10.65 11.44 7.80
C THR A 148 12.18 11.45 7.99
N ILE A 149 12.95 11.24 6.91
CA ILE A 149 14.42 11.20 6.93
C ILE A 149 14.94 12.25 5.95
N GLY A 150 15.01 13.48 6.43
CA GLY A 150 15.39 14.64 5.61
C GLY A 150 14.24 15.27 4.82
N ALA A 151 13.01 14.74 4.90
CA ALA A 151 11.82 15.31 4.25
C ALA A 151 10.50 15.08 5.00
N VAL A 152 9.55 15.99 4.83
CA VAL A 152 8.13 15.81 5.20
C VAL A 152 7.34 15.43 3.94
N GLY A 153 6.80 14.21 3.93
CA GLY A 153 6.28 13.57 2.73
C GLY A 153 7.33 12.72 2.00
N ASN A 154 6.92 12.00 0.97
CA ASN A 154 7.81 11.12 0.21
C ASN A 154 8.75 11.97 -0.66
N PHE A 155 10.01 12.10 -0.28
CA PHE A 155 10.97 12.83 -1.11
C PHE A 155 11.10 12.15 -2.47
N THR A 156 10.95 12.93 -3.54
CA THR A 156 11.04 12.45 -4.92
C THR A 156 12.15 13.19 -5.65
N MET A 157 13.04 12.47 -6.34
CA MET A 157 14.13 13.09 -7.08
C MET A 157 13.61 13.98 -8.22
N LEU A 158 12.76 13.45 -9.10
CA LEU A 158 12.27 14.15 -10.29
C LEU A 158 10.73 14.13 -10.39
N TRP A 159 10.15 15.29 -10.73
CA TRP A 159 8.84 15.37 -11.40
C TRP A 159 9.06 15.71 -12.86
N ILE A 160 8.60 14.87 -13.79
CA ILE A 160 8.75 15.11 -15.24
C ILE A 160 7.38 15.18 -15.93
N GLU A 161 7.10 16.27 -16.63
CA GLU A 161 5.92 16.43 -17.49
C GLU A 161 6.36 16.65 -18.94
N GLY A 162 5.98 15.74 -19.82
CA GLY A 162 6.26 15.80 -21.25
C GLY A 162 6.31 14.42 -21.91
N ASP A 163 6.12 14.38 -23.22
CA ASP A 163 6.16 13.15 -24.02
C ASP A 163 7.58 12.84 -24.52
N GLY A 164 7.87 11.58 -24.87
CA GLY A 164 9.13 11.22 -25.53
C GLY A 164 10.38 11.31 -24.65
N ILE A 165 10.22 11.28 -23.32
CA ILE A 165 11.35 11.31 -22.39
C ILE A 165 12.17 10.04 -22.52
N SER A 166 13.50 10.18 -22.64
CA SER A 166 14.39 9.03 -22.69
C SER A 166 15.61 9.15 -21.78
N CYS A 167 16.13 8.01 -21.33
CA CYS A 167 17.41 7.93 -20.63
C CYS A 167 18.21 6.71 -21.08
N GLU A 168 19.53 6.89 -21.16
CA GLU A 168 20.43 5.82 -21.58
C GLU A 168 21.76 5.90 -20.81
N ASN A 169 22.34 4.73 -20.47
CA ASN A 169 23.70 4.60 -19.96
C ASN A 169 24.00 5.33 -18.63
N LEU A 170 23.04 5.38 -17.70
CA LEU A 170 23.20 6.08 -16.42
C LEU A 170 22.42 5.45 -15.26
N THR A 171 22.66 5.92 -14.05
CA THR A 171 22.00 5.49 -12.82
C THR A 171 21.19 6.64 -12.21
N PHE A 172 19.92 6.40 -11.90
CA PHE A 172 19.13 7.22 -10.98
C PHE A 172 19.10 6.55 -9.60
N GLY A 173 19.62 7.24 -8.58
CA GLY A 173 19.77 6.68 -7.23
C GLY A 173 19.28 7.59 -6.10
N ASN A 174 18.46 7.06 -5.19
CA ASN A 174 18.16 7.71 -3.92
C ASN A 174 18.76 6.90 -2.77
N TYR A 175 19.85 7.43 -2.22
CA TYR A 175 20.72 6.76 -1.27
C TYR A 175 20.30 7.00 0.20
N CYS A 176 19.03 7.31 0.44
CA CYS A 176 18.49 7.45 1.80
C CYS A 176 18.66 6.16 2.61
N ASN A 177 18.48 4.99 1.97
CA ASN A 177 18.40 3.68 2.63
C ASN A 177 19.39 2.64 2.08
N VAL A 178 20.27 3.05 1.18
CA VAL A 178 21.27 2.22 0.52
C VAL A 178 22.53 3.04 0.31
N ASP A 179 23.70 2.42 0.46
CA ASP A 179 24.97 3.10 0.27
C ASP A 179 25.20 3.41 -1.22
N LEU A 180 25.81 4.54 -1.50
CA LEU A 180 26.38 4.86 -2.81
C LEU A 180 27.82 4.39 -2.84
N ASP A 181 28.07 3.33 -3.60
CA ASP A 181 29.41 2.86 -3.94
C ASP A 181 29.73 3.23 -5.39
N TYR A 182 30.54 4.27 -5.56
CA TYR A 182 30.94 4.79 -6.87
C TYR A 182 32.29 4.20 -7.32
N PRO A 183 32.35 3.51 -8.47
CA PRO A 183 33.50 2.68 -8.82
C PRO A 183 34.74 3.46 -9.29
N LEU A 184 34.58 4.65 -9.89
CA LEU A 184 35.69 5.40 -10.48
C LEU A 184 36.43 6.29 -9.48
N ASP A 185 35.73 6.76 -8.44
CA ASP A 185 36.31 7.61 -7.39
C ASP A 185 35.64 7.34 -6.04
N PRO A 186 36.31 6.59 -5.12
CA PRO A 186 35.79 6.30 -3.79
C PRO A 186 35.49 7.55 -2.94
N ASN A 187 36.05 8.72 -3.27
CA ASN A 187 35.72 9.96 -2.54
C ASN A 187 34.29 10.45 -2.81
N LEU A 188 33.65 9.95 -3.87
CA LEU A 188 32.25 10.23 -4.18
C LEU A 188 31.29 9.22 -3.54
N ASN A 189 31.81 8.20 -2.83
CA ASN A 189 30.98 7.27 -2.09
C ASN A 189 30.23 7.99 -0.96
N ARG A 190 29.03 7.49 -0.64
CA ARG A 190 28.23 8.04 0.45
C ARG A 190 27.52 6.91 1.18
N ALA A 191 27.74 6.80 2.48
CA ALA A 191 26.92 5.94 3.32
C ALA A 191 25.45 6.41 3.27
N LYS A 192 24.52 5.45 3.38
CA LYS A 192 23.09 5.72 3.49
C LYS A 192 22.81 6.68 4.64
N ARG A 193 21.78 7.50 4.48
CA ARG A 193 21.37 8.46 5.52
C ARG A 193 20.76 7.78 6.74
N ALA A 194 20.07 6.65 6.57
CA ALA A 194 19.50 5.88 7.67
C ALA A 194 19.24 4.41 7.32
N ASP A 195 19.33 3.54 8.34
CA ASP A 195 18.98 2.13 8.23
C ASP A 195 17.48 1.87 8.03
N ALA A 196 16.63 2.71 8.62
CA ALA A 196 15.18 2.55 8.53
C ALA A 196 14.70 2.79 7.10
N ILE A 197 14.14 1.75 6.47
CA ILE A 197 13.59 1.82 5.12
C ILE A 197 12.35 2.72 5.11
N VAL A 198 12.42 3.82 4.35
CA VAL A 198 11.35 4.81 4.18
C VAL A 198 11.17 5.12 2.69
N GLN A 199 10.08 5.78 2.34
CA GLN A 199 9.76 6.13 0.96
C GLN A 199 10.79 7.13 0.42
N ALA A 200 11.57 6.69 -0.57
CA ALA A 200 12.67 7.44 -1.16
C ALA A 200 12.56 7.31 -2.69
N GLN A 201 11.85 8.24 -3.32
CA GLN A 201 11.37 8.07 -4.70
C GLN A 201 12.33 8.65 -5.73
N LEU A 202 12.37 8.04 -6.91
CA LEU A 202 13.13 8.53 -8.05
C LEU A 202 12.27 9.46 -8.91
N ILE A 203 11.39 8.92 -9.76
CA ILE A 203 10.79 9.71 -10.84
C ILE A 203 9.28 9.50 -10.88
N LEU A 204 8.54 10.57 -10.61
CA LEU A 204 7.13 10.65 -10.94
C LEU A 204 6.98 11.42 -12.24
N CYS A 205 6.09 10.98 -13.12
CA CYS A 205 5.93 11.64 -14.41
C CYS A 205 4.48 11.69 -14.92
N ARG A 206 4.31 12.47 -15.98
CA ARG A 206 3.12 12.49 -16.82
C ARG A 206 3.55 12.68 -18.26
N GLY A 207 3.16 11.73 -19.10
CA GLY A 207 3.37 11.78 -20.55
C GLY A 207 3.32 10.37 -21.14
N ASP A 208 3.64 10.29 -22.43
CA ASP A 208 3.65 9.07 -23.23
C ASP A 208 5.00 8.86 -23.94
N LYS A 209 5.23 7.66 -24.48
CA LYS A 209 6.41 7.29 -25.26
C LYS A 209 7.77 7.38 -24.52
N PHE A 210 7.82 6.88 -23.28
CA PHE A 210 9.05 6.93 -22.48
C PHE A 210 9.99 5.76 -22.81
N VAL A 211 11.30 5.98 -22.79
CA VAL A 211 12.31 4.92 -23.03
C VAL A 211 13.45 5.00 -22.02
N ALA A 212 13.80 3.88 -21.40
CA ALA A 212 15.01 3.73 -20.60
C ALA A 212 15.83 2.58 -21.15
N LYS A 213 17.10 2.83 -21.51
CA LYS A 213 18.04 1.84 -22.05
C LYS A 213 19.26 1.74 -21.16
N ASN A 214 19.74 0.54 -20.84
CA ASN A 214 20.94 0.34 -20.00
C ASN A 214 20.96 1.29 -18.78
N THR A 215 19.81 1.43 -18.10
CA THR A 215 19.63 2.39 -17.01
C THR A 215 19.45 1.66 -15.69
N ARG A 216 20.08 2.16 -14.62
CA ARG A 216 19.95 1.58 -13.28
C ARG A 216 19.05 2.47 -12.41
N PHE A 217 18.15 1.85 -11.64
CA PHE A 217 17.27 2.53 -10.70
C PHE A 217 17.48 1.96 -9.31
N ILE A 218 18.04 2.78 -8.42
CA ILE A 218 18.52 2.34 -7.10
C ILE A 218 17.80 3.09 -5.98
N SER A 219 17.02 2.37 -5.18
CA SER A 219 16.40 2.86 -3.94
C SER A 219 15.88 1.65 -3.13
N ARG A 220 14.90 1.86 -2.26
CA ARG A 220 14.19 0.80 -1.52
C ARG A 220 12.68 0.96 -1.63
N LEU A 221 12.03 1.54 -0.64
CA LEU A 221 10.57 1.67 -0.60
C LEU A 221 10.15 2.83 -1.52
N ASN A 222 9.17 2.57 -2.38
CA ASN A 222 8.72 3.53 -3.41
C ASN A 222 9.83 3.98 -4.38
N LEU A 223 10.61 3.06 -4.96
CA LEU A 223 11.61 3.37 -6.02
C LEU A 223 11.04 4.32 -7.08
N CYS A 224 9.86 3.99 -7.61
CA CYS A 224 9.09 4.74 -8.59
C CYS A 224 9.92 5.19 -9.82
N PRO A 225 10.36 4.28 -10.71
CA PRO A 225 11.02 4.65 -11.94
C PRO A 225 10.00 5.07 -13.01
N PHE A 226 9.77 6.37 -13.19
CA PHE A 226 8.80 6.93 -14.15
C PHE A 226 7.35 6.48 -13.89
N VAL A 227 6.94 6.49 -12.61
CA VAL A 227 5.55 6.19 -12.25
C VAL A 227 4.65 7.32 -12.76
N GLY A 228 3.70 6.96 -13.62
CA GLY A 228 2.75 7.88 -14.27
C GLY A 228 2.91 7.96 -15.79
N ALA A 229 3.92 7.31 -16.37
CA ALA A 229 4.04 7.14 -17.82
C ALA A 229 2.89 6.29 -18.37
N ARG A 230 2.30 6.73 -19.49
CA ARG A 230 1.25 5.97 -20.18
C ARG A 230 1.81 4.70 -20.81
N ARG A 231 2.85 4.83 -21.64
CA ARG A 231 3.65 3.74 -22.20
C ARG A 231 5.12 4.02 -21.93
N ILE A 232 5.84 3.01 -21.47
CA ILE A 232 7.28 3.08 -21.21
C ILE A 232 7.97 1.75 -21.50
N LEU A 233 9.09 1.82 -22.23
CA LEU A 233 10.00 0.71 -22.44
C LEU A 233 11.19 0.84 -21.48
N PHE A 234 11.45 -0.21 -20.71
CA PHE A 234 12.73 -0.43 -20.01
C PHE A 234 13.46 -1.56 -20.74
N ASP A 235 14.63 -1.28 -21.29
CA ASP A 235 15.42 -2.19 -22.12
C ASP A 235 16.82 -2.33 -21.52
N GLY A 236 17.19 -3.54 -21.10
CA GLY A 236 18.48 -3.81 -20.46
C GLY A 236 18.68 -3.07 -19.13
N CYS A 237 17.60 -2.72 -18.42
CA CYS A 237 17.66 -1.93 -17.19
C CYS A 237 17.88 -2.79 -15.94
N HIS A 238 18.34 -2.16 -14.84
CA HIS A 238 18.50 -2.81 -13.54
C HIS A 238 17.76 -2.08 -12.44
N PHE A 239 17.11 -2.82 -11.55
CA PHE A 239 16.30 -2.27 -10.46
C PHE A 239 16.66 -2.88 -9.12
N GLU A 240 16.85 -2.03 -8.11
CA GLU A 240 16.93 -2.46 -6.71
C GLU A 240 15.78 -1.83 -5.93
N CYS A 241 14.92 -2.65 -5.32
CA CYS A 241 13.73 -2.14 -4.64
C CYS A 241 13.20 -3.03 -3.51
N THR A 242 12.25 -2.47 -2.75
CA THR A 242 11.40 -3.20 -1.79
C THR A 242 9.94 -3.14 -2.22
N ASP A 243 9.03 -2.69 -1.34
CA ASP A 243 7.60 -2.62 -1.65
C ASP A 243 7.22 -1.37 -2.45
N ASP A 244 6.06 -1.43 -3.11
CA ASP A 244 5.36 -0.28 -3.70
C ASP A 244 6.23 0.54 -4.69
N ALA A 245 7.10 -0.14 -5.43
CA ALA A 245 8.29 0.42 -6.07
C ALA A 245 8.21 0.59 -7.60
N LEU A 246 7.64 -0.36 -8.34
CA LEU A 246 7.77 -0.41 -9.81
C LEU A 246 6.62 0.28 -10.56
N THR A 247 6.86 0.57 -11.84
CA THR A 247 5.88 1.23 -12.73
C THR A 247 4.90 0.22 -13.32
N GLY A 248 3.64 0.33 -12.91
CA GLY A 248 2.58 -0.65 -13.22
C GLY A 248 2.11 -0.70 -14.67
N THR A 249 2.66 0.13 -15.56
CA THR A 249 2.44 0.18 -17.01
C THR A 249 3.70 -0.14 -17.81
N GLY A 250 4.80 -0.51 -17.14
CA GLY A 250 6.09 -0.71 -17.80
C GLY A 250 6.16 -2.00 -18.61
N LEU A 251 6.79 -1.90 -19.77
CA LEU A 251 7.33 -3.03 -20.52
C LEU A 251 8.81 -3.18 -20.16
N TYR A 252 9.16 -4.25 -19.46
CA TYR A 252 10.51 -4.57 -19.03
C TYR A 252 11.08 -5.65 -19.95
N LEU A 253 12.08 -5.29 -20.77
CA LEU A 253 12.79 -6.15 -21.70
C LEU A 253 14.23 -6.32 -21.24
N ASP A 254 14.71 -7.55 -21.16
CA ASP A 254 16.10 -7.87 -20.81
C ASP A 254 16.55 -7.25 -19.47
N CYS A 255 15.59 -7.03 -18.56
CA CYS A 255 15.82 -6.32 -17.31
C CYS A 255 16.21 -7.27 -16.17
N THR A 256 16.96 -6.73 -15.20
CA THR A 256 17.34 -7.45 -13.98
C THR A 256 16.80 -6.75 -12.73
N PHE A 257 16.38 -7.53 -11.74
CA PHE A 257 15.75 -7.01 -10.53
C PHE A 257 16.35 -7.66 -9.28
N ASP A 258 16.68 -6.86 -8.28
CA ASP A 258 16.95 -7.32 -6.92
C ASP A 258 15.80 -6.88 -6.00
N PHE A 259 14.94 -7.83 -5.63
CA PHE A 259 13.80 -7.60 -4.74
C PHE A 259 14.18 -7.88 -3.29
N TYR A 260 14.24 -6.83 -2.48
CA TYR A 260 14.53 -6.89 -1.04
C TYR A 260 13.26 -6.98 -0.18
N SER A 261 12.07 -7.07 -0.81
CA SER A 261 10.79 -7.33 -0.16
C SER A 261 9.79 -7.99 -1.13
N SER A 262 8.66 -8.44 -0.58
CA SER A 262 7.74 -9.34 -1.26
C SER A 262 6.78 -8.69 -2.26
N LYS A 263 6.62 -7.35 -2.30
CA LYS A 263 5.51 -6.71 -3.05
C LYS A 263 5.98 -5.49 -3.87
N PRO A 264 6.73 -5.70 -4.98
CA PRO A 264 7.34 -4.62 -5.76
C PRO A 264 6.33 -3.68 -6.42
N PHE A 265 5.07 -4.09 -6.58
CA PHE A 265 3.98 -3.21 -7.01
C PHE A 265 2.96 -3.04 -5.88
N TYR A 266 2.54 -1.80 -5.62
CA TYR A 266 1.31 -1.58 -4.85
C TYR A 266 0.12 -2.19 -5.61
N ARG A 267 -0.01 -1.82 -6.89
CA ARG A 267 -0.99 -2.36 -7.85
C ARG A 267 -0.47 -2.14 -9.27
N THR A 268 -0.99 -2.87 -10.24
CA THR A 268 -0.93 -2.45 -11.66
C THR A 268 -2.32 -1.99 -12.11
N SER A 269 -2.44 -1.40 -13.29
CA SER A 269 -3.72 -0.91 -13.80
C SER A 269 -3.89 -1.22 -15.27
N GLY A 270 -5.14 -1.45 -15.68
CA GLY A 270 -5.47 -1.69 -17.08
C GLY A 270 -4.75 -2.94 -17.61
N THR A 271 -4.04 -2.82 -18.73
CA THR A 271 -3.26 -3.92 -19.34
C THR A 271 -2.03 -4.35 -18.55
N GLY A 272 -1.71 -3.67 -17.44
CA GLY A 272 -0.71 -4.15 -16.49
C GLY A 272 0.74 -3.95 -16.93
N ALA A 273 1.66 -4.54 -16.16
CA ALA A 273 3.09 -4.57 -16.45
C ALA A 273 3.48 -5.86 -17.18
N VAL A 274 4.50 -5.79 -18.03
CA VAL A 274 4.95 -6.91 -18.87
C VAL A 274 6.45 -7.11 -18.67
N PHE A 275 6.87 -8.34 -18.38
CA PHE A 275 8.26 -8.76 -18.27
C PHE A 275 8.60 -9.71 -19.42
N LEU A 276 9.61 -9.36 -20.20
CA LEU A 276 10.15 -10.13 -21.32
C LEU A 276 11.63 -10.41 -21.04
N ASN A 277 12.03 -11.67 -21.01
CA ASN A 277 13.42 -12.10 -20.80
C ASN A 277 14.10 -11.53 -19.54
N CYS A 278 13.37 -11.44 -18.44
CA CYS A 278 13.87 -10.81 -17.22
C CYS A 278 14.49 -11.80 -16.24
N GLU A 279 15.46 -11.32 -15.43
CA GLU A 279 15.98 -12.05 -14.28
C GLU A 279 15.58 -11.33 -12.98
N ILE A 280 14.92 -12.06 -12.08
CA ILE A 280 14.48 -11.54 -10.78
C ILE A 280 15.21 -12.28 -9.68
N ARG A 281 15.99 -11.58 -8.87
CA ARG A 281 16.61 -12.10 -7.65
C ARG A 281 15.76 -11.70 -6.45
N SER A 282 14.96 -12.65 -5.96
CA SER A 282 14.17 -12.44 -4.75
C SER A 282 14.98 -12.74 -3.50
N ARG A 283 15.23 -11.69 -2.71
CA ARG A 283 15.86 -11.74 -1.39
C ARG A 283 14.83 -11.83 -0.25
N THR A 284 13.56 -12.03 -0.60
CA THR A 284 12.43 -12.12 0.34
C THR A 284 12.52 -13.38 1.20
N ARG A 285 12.18 -13.25 2.49
CA ARG A 285 11.95 -14.40 3.39
C ARG A 285 10.45 -14.70 3.43
N GLY A 286 10.05 -15.92 3.09
CA GLY A 286 8.63 -16.30 2.96
C GLY A 286 8.10 -16.12 1.53
N PRO A 287 6.78 -15.96 1.32
CA PRO A 287 6.22 -15.84 -0.02
C PRO A 287 6.71 -14.58 -0.74
N GLN A 288 7.08 -14.72 -2.02
CA GLN A 288 7.25 -13.59 -2.94
C GLN A 288 5.92 -13.34 -3.66
N TYR A 289 5.50 -12.08 -3.70
CA TYR A 289 4.36 -11.61 -4.49
C TYR A 289 4.82 -10.66 -5.60
N PHE A 290 3.94 -10.31 -6.53
CA PHE A 290 4.18 -9.19 -7.44
C PHE A 290 3.42 -7.95 -7.01
N THR A 291 2.14 -8.10 -6.69
CA THR A 291 1.27 -7.00 -6.29
C THR A 291 0.81 -7.13 -4.83
N LYS A 292 0.71 -5.99 -4.14
CA LYS A 292 0.10 -5.90 -2.81
C LYS A 292 -1.41 -5.86 -2.88
N ALA A 293 -1.93 -5.12 -3.85
CA ALA A 293 -3.32 -5.10 -4.25
C ALA A 293 -3.46 -5.83 -5.60
N ASN A 294 -4.48 -5.49 -6.37
CA ASN A 294 -4.90 -6.15 -7.59
C ASN A 294 -4.17 -5.59 -8.83
N GLY A 295 -4.25 -6.30 -9.95
CA GLY A 295 -3.75 -5.85 -11.25
C GLY A 295 -3.22 -6.98 -12.13
N GLN A 296 -3.24 -6.78 -13.44
CA GLN A 296 -2.70 -7.73 -14.42
C GLN A 296 -1.18 -7.61 -14.53
N ILE A 297 -0.50 -8.74 -14.69
CA ILE A 297 0.92 -8.85 -15.00
C ILE A 297 1.12 -9.98 -16.02
N ALA A 298 2.05 -9.79 -16.94
CA ALA A 298 2.52 -10.83 -17.87
C ALA A 298 4.02 -11.10 -17.67
N LEU A 299 4.41 -12.37 -17.57
CA LEU A 299 5.80 -12.82 -17.52
C LEU A 299 6.09 -13.76 -18.69
N VAL A 300 7.07 -13.42 -19.53
CA VAL A 300 7.51 -14.24 -20.66
C VAL A 300 9.02 -14.42 -20.56
N ASP A 301 9.48 -15.68 -20.64
CA ASP A 301 10.90 -16.05 -20.55
C ASP A 301 11.60 -15.48 -19.30
N THR A 302 10.89 -15.39 -18.18
CA THR A 302 11.39 -14.75 -16.95
C THR A 302 11.92 -15.79 -15.96
N GLN A 303 13.14 -15.57 -15.47
CA GLN A 303 13.79 -16.43 -14.47
C GLN A 303 13.78 -15.76 -13.09
N ILE A 304 13.32 -16.51 -12.09
CA ILE A 304 13.32 -16.08 -10.70
C ILE A 304 14.37 -16.91 -9.96
N VAL A 305 15.27 -16.24 -9.25
CA VAL A 305 16.27 -16.87 -8.38
C VAL A 305 15.97 -16.46 -6.94
N SER A 306 15.86 -17.43 -6.05
CA SER A 306 15.68 -17.19 -4.62
C SER A 306 16.21 -18.32 -3.77
N ASP A 307 16.97 -17.96 -2.73
CA ASP A 307 17.47 -18.90 -1.73
C ASP A 307 16.46 -19.13 -0.58
N SER A 308 15.45 -18.26 -0.45
CA SER A 308 14.61 -18.17 0.76
C SER A 308 13.11 -17.97 0.51
N ALA A 309 12.69 -17.74 -0.74
CA ALA A 309 11.27 -17.61 -1.03
C ALA A 309 10.56 -18.96 -0.87
N SER A 310 9.47 -18.99 -0.09
CA SER A 310 8.72 -20.24 0.14
C SER A 310 7.80 -20.61 -1.02
N LEU A 311 7.35 -19.61 -1.80
CA LEU A 311 6.58 -19.74 -3.03
C LEU A 311 6.57 -18.39 -3.77
N VAL A 312 6.16 -18.40 -5.04
CA VAL A 312 5.89 -17.18 -5.81
C VAL A 312 4.42 -17.12 -6.22
N GLN A 313 3.74 -16.05 -5.81
CA GLN A 313 2.32 -15.80 -6.03
C GLN A 313 2.14 -14.45 -6.74
N TRP A 314 0.99 -14.22 -7.38
CA TRP A 314 0.68 -12.91 -7.95
C TRP A 314 0.46 -11.84 -6.88
N SER A 315 -0.38 -12.16 -5.90
CA SER A 315 -0.77 -11.25 -4.81
C SER A 315 -1.03 -12.02 -3.51
N ASP A 316 -1.06 -11.31 -2.39
CA ASP A 316 -1.37 -11.89 -1.08
C ASP A 316 -2.83 -12.39 -1.01
N VAL A 317 -3.73 -11.60 -1.59
CA VAL A 317 -5.15 -11.93 -1.78
C VAL A 317 -5.45 -11.76 -3.26
N THR A 318 -5.63 -12.87 -3.96
CA THR A 318 -5.93 -12.86 -5.39
C THR A 318 -7.44 -12.84 -5.59
N LEU A 319 -7.96 -11.78 -6.22
CA LEU A 319 -9.38 -11.73 -6.56
C LEU A 319 -9.69 -12.71 -7.69
N PRO A 320 -10.83 -13.43 -7.67
CA PRO A 320 -11.21 -14.39 -8.72
C PRO A 320 -11.21 -13.79 -10.14
N GLU A 321 -11.54 -12.50 -10.27
CA GLU A 321 -11.59 -11.78 -11.55
C GLU A 321 -10.20 -11.47 -12.15
N THR A 322 -9.12 -11.59 -11.37
CA THR A 322 -7.78 -11.25 -11.85
C THR A 322 -7.28 -12.31 -12.83
N LYS A 323 -6.73 -11.89 -13.98
CA LYS A 323 -6.03 -12.79 -14.91
C LYS A 323 -4.62 -12.25 -15.16
N ASN A 324 -3.65 -13.11 -14.92
CA ASN A 324 -2.24 -12.89 -15.18
C ASN A 324 -1.75 -13.91 -16.20
N TYR A 325 -0.73 -13.54 -16.95
CA TYR A 325 -0.27 -14.33 -18.10
C TYR A 325 1.16 -14.78 -17.86
N GLN A 326 1.46 -16.02 -18.23
CA GLN A 326 2.84 -16.50 -18.19
C GLN A 326 3.21 -17.36 -19.38
N PHE A 327 4.49 -17.38 -19.71
CA PHE A 327 5.13 -18.34 -20.59
C PHE A 327 6.59 -18.53 -20.19
N ASN A 328 7.04 -19.79 -20.14
CA ASN A 328 8.43 -20.16 -19.86
C ASN A 328 9.03 -19.44 -18.62
N VAL A 329 8.28 -19.45 -17.52
CA VAL A 329 8.73 -18.89 -16.25
C VAL A 329 9.48 -19.96 -15.46
N GLY A 330 10.63 -19.59 -14.90
CA GLY A 330 11.43 -20.48 -14.06
C GLY A 330 11.64 -19.96 -12.64
N LEU A 331 11.80 -20.88 -11.69
CA LEU A 331 12.22 -20.63 -10.32
C LEU A 331 13.43 -21.54 -10.02
N ASN A 332 14.60 -20.93 -9.76
CA ASN A 332 15.84 -21.63 -9.48
C ASN A 332 16.23 -22.65 -10.57
N GLY A 333 15.99 -22.29 -11.84
CA GLY A 333 16.30 -23.12 -13.01
C GLY A 333 15.24 -24.16 -13.37
N GLU A 334 14.19 -24.34 -12.55
CA GLU A 334 13.10 -25.26 -12.80
C GLU A 334 11.87 -24.52 -13.34
N THR A 335 11.09 -25.14 -14.24
CA THR A 335 9.83 -24.55 -14.72
C THR A 335 8.87 -24.30 -13.56
N TYR A 336 8.26 -23.12 -13.53
CA TYR A 336 7.41 -22.69 -12.43
C TYR A 336 6.08 -22.08 -12.91
N ARG A 337 4.99 -22.46 -12.25
CA ARG A 337 3.69 -21.82 -12.41
C ARG A 337 3.46 -20.85 -11.27
N ILE A 338 3.46 -19.56 -11.57
CA ILE A 338 3.11 -18.52 -10.61
C ILE A 338 1.66 -18.72 -10.17
N GLY A 339 1.37 -18.47 -8.90
CA GLY A 339 0.00 -18.63 -8.41
C GLY A 339 -0.37 -20.07 -8.02
N PRO A 340 0.51 -20.92 -7.44
CA PRO A 340 0.16 -22.33 -7.21
C PRO A 340 -1.04 -22.55 -6.28
N LYS A 341 -1.39 -21.55 -5.45
CA LYS A 341 -2.60 -21.56 -4.60
C LYS A 341 -3.87 -21.12 -5.33
N ASP A 342 -3.72 -20.32 -6.39
CA ASP A 342 -4.82 -19.67 -7.12
C ASP A 342 -4.65 -19.91 -8.64
N THR A 343 -4.58 -21.17 -9.04
CA THR A 343 -4.16 -21.55 -10.41
C THR A 343 -5.08 -20.99 -11.50
N GLU A 344 -6.34 -20.74 -11.17
CA GLU A 344 -7.34 -20.13 -12.06
C GLU A 344 -7.00 -18.69 -12.45
N ASN A 345 -6.18 -17.98 -11.67
CA ASN A 345 -5.74 -16.62 -11.99
C ASN A 345 -4.54 -16.58 -12.95
N THR A 346 -3.95 -17.73 -13.26
CA THR A 346 -2.78 -17.86 -14.15
C THR A 346 -3.17 -18.48 -15.48
N VAL A 347 -3.10 -17.68 -16.54
CA VAL A 347 -3.24 -18.12 -17.93
C VAL A 347 -1.87 -18.49 -18.48
N GLU A 348 -1.62 -19.80 -18.61
CA GLU A 348 -0.44 -20.30 -19.34
C GLU A 348 -0.64 -20.10 -20.84
N MET A 349 0.33 -19.47 -21.50
CA MET A 349 0.27 -19.09 -22.92
C MET A 349 0.88 -20.15 -23.84
N ALA A 350 1.56 -21.17 -23.30
CA ALA A 350 2.12 -22.25 -24.09
C ALA A 350 1.07 -22.87 -25.05
N GLY A 351 1.38 -22.90 -26.35
CA GLY A 351 0.52 -23.44 -27.40
C GLY A 351 -0.69 -22.57 -27.77
N LYS A 352 -0.82 -21.35 -27.23
CA LYS A 352 -1.92 -20.42 -27.53
C LYS A 352 -1.48 -19.33 -28.51
N PRO A 353 -2.32 -18.92 -29.48
CA PRO A 353 -2.01 -17.81 -30.38
C PRO A 353 -1.69 -16.49 -29.67
N LEU A 354 -2.24 -16.28 -28.46
CA LEU A 354 -1.95 -15.13 -27.61
C LEU A 354 -0.45 -14.91 -27.36
N LEU A 355 0.37 -15.98 -27.34
CA LEU A 355 1.81 -15.83 -27.10
C LEU A 355 2.46 -14.86 -28.10
N SER A 356 2.02 -14.85 -29.36
CA SER A 356 2.52 -13.96 -30.42
C SER A 356 2.33 -12.48 -30.12
N ALA A 357 1.42 -12.10 -29.22
CA ALA A 357 1.27 -10.71 -28.76
C ALA A 357 2.48 -10.23 -27.94
N TYR A 358 3.26 -11.16 -27.39
CA TYR A 358 4.42 -10.90 -26.53
C TYR A 358 5.74 -11.39 -27.16
N ARG A 359 5.71 -12.56 -27.81
CA ARG A 359 6.89 -13.28 -28.32
C ARG A 359 6.53 -14.22 -29.46
N PHE A 360 7.40 -14.32 -30.45
CA PHE A 360 7.31 -15.32 -31.53
C PHE A 360 8.70 -15.84 -31.90
N GLU A 361 8.75 -16.95 -32.63
CA GLU A 361 10.00 -17.55 -33.12
C GLU A 361 10.03 -17.55 -34.64
N VAL A 362 11.17 -17.16 -35.22
CA VAL A 362 11.43 -17.21 -36.67
C VAL A 362 12.82 -17.75 -36.87
N ASP A 363 12.96 -18.75 -37.74
CA ASP A 363 14.25 -19.34 -38.10
C ASP A 363 15.08 -19.85 -36.89
N GLY A 364 14.41 -20.21 -35.78
CA GLY A 364 15.03 -20.68 -34.54
C GLY A 364 15.45 -19.57 -33.56
N GLU A 365 15.24 -18.31 -33.92
CA GLU A 365 15.53 -17.15 -33.08
C GLU A 365 14.27 -16.62 -32.42
N VAL A 366 14.43 -16.15 -31.18
CA VAL A 366 13.36 -15.59 -30.37
C VAL A 366 13.23 -14.10 -30.63
N HIS A 367 12.02 -13.66 -30.94
CA HIS A 367 11.70 -12.24 -31.11
C HIS A 367 10.63 -11.81 -30.11
N TYR A 368 10.91 -10.75 -29.37
CA TYR A 368 9.95 -10.09 -28.48
C TYR A 368 9.15 -9.04 -29.26
N ASN A 369 7.83 -9.13 -29.20
CA ASN A 369 6.92 -8.33 -30.01
C ASN A 369 6.63 -6.96 -29.38
N VAL A 370 7.69 -6.15 -29.25
CA VAL A 370 7.64 -4.82 -28.64
C VAL A 370 6.76 -3.87 -29.46
N LEU A 371 6.77 -4.00 -30.79
CA LEU A 371 5.87 -3.24 -31.66
C LEU A 371 4.41 -3.44 -31.27
N ASN A 372 3.93 -4.69 -31.12
CA ASN A 372 2.55 -4.94 -30.75
C ASN A 372 2.19 -4.36 -29.37
N LEU A 373 3.13 -4.42 -28.43
CA LEU A 373 2.91 -3.94 -27.07
C LEU A 373 2.91 -2.41 -26.99
N LEU A 374 3.70 -1.71 -27.80
CA LEU A 374 3.87 -0.27 -27.65
C LEU A 374 3.23 0.56 -28.76
N SER A 375 2.80 -0.03 -29.87
CA SER A 375 2.27 0.71 -31.02
C SER A 375 1.04 1.55 -30.71
N GLY A 376 0.18 1.09 -29.80
CA GLY A 376 -1.11 1.74 -29.56
C GLY A 376 -1.89 1.98 -30.86
N ASP A 377 -2.48 3.17 -30.98
CA ASP A 377 -3.15 3.66 -32.19
C ASP A 377 -2.29 4.63 -33.04
N ASP A 378 -1.09 4.98 -32.56
CA ASP A 378 -0.18 5.94 -33.21
C ASP A 378 1.05 5.28 -33.86
N GLY A 379 1.16 3.96 -33.75
CA GLY A 379 2.22 3.18 -34.36
C GLY A 379 3.58 3.30 -33.69
N TRP A 380 3.69 3.80 -32.45
CA TRP A 380 4.97 4.00 -31.78
C TRP A 380 5.86 2.74 -31.78
N ASP A 381 7.11 2.88 -32.22
CA ASP A 381 8.05 1.77 -32.45
C ASP A 381 9.46 2.14 -31.96
N PRO A 382 9.73 2.04 -30.65
CA PRO A 382 11.01 2.46 -30.08
C PRO A 382 12.20 1.54 -30.43
N LEU A 383 11.95 0.37 -31.04
CA LEU A 383 12.98 -0.59 -31.44
C LEU A 383 13.10 -0.77 -32.97
N GLY A 384 12.28 -0.08 -33.77
CA GLY A 384 12.34 -0.15 -35.23
C GLY A 384 11.94 -1.51 -35.81
N GLN A 385 11.01 -2.23 -35.17
CA GLN A 385 10.59 -3.57 -35.58
C GLN A 385 9.58 -3.59 -36.73
N ARG A 386 8.99 -2.45 -37.09
CA ARG A 386 7.85 -2.36 -38.02
C ARG A 386 8.09 -3.01 -39.38
N ASP A 387 9.20 -2.68 -40.05
CA ASP A 387 9.46 -3.21 -41.38
C ASP A 387 9.71 -4.72 -41.36
N PHE A 388 10.47 -5.20 -40.37
CA PHE A 388 10.71 -6.64 -40.17
C PHE A 388 9.40 -7.40 -39.93
N ILE A 389 8.54 -6.90 -39.04
CA ILE A 389 7.25 -7.54 -38.72
C ILE A 389 6.33 -7.53 -39.94
N ARG A 390 6.21 -6.41 -40.66
CA ARG A 390 5.36 -6.33 -41.87
C ARG A 390 5.80 -7.32 -42.94
N ASP A 391 7.11 -7.41 -43.18
CA ASP A 391 7.66 -8.31 -44.19
C ASP A 391 7.46 -9.78 -43.78
N LEU A 392 7.56 -10.08 -42.49
CA LEU A 392 7.30 -11.40 -41.93
C LEU A 392 5.81 -11.80 -42.02
N GLU A 393 4.90 -10.91 -41.63
CA GLU A 393 3.45 -11.11 -41.76
C GLU A 393 3.05 -11.42 -43.22
N ALA A 394 3.62 -10.67 -44.18
CA ALA A 394 3.38 -10.90 -45.60
C ALA A 394 3.96 -12.22 -46.10
N ARG A 395 5.16 -12.60 -45.65
CA ARG A 395 5.83 -13.84 -46.05
C ARG A 395 5.14 -15.09 -45.52
N GLU A 396 4.77 -15.08 -44.24
CA GLU A 396 4.25 -16.25 -43.52
C GLU A 396 2.71 -16.27 -43.45
N GLN A 397 2.03 -15.20 -43.91
CA GLN A 397 0.57 -15.05 -43.87
C GLN A 397 0.01 -15.17 -42.44
N ILE A 398 0.71 -14.55 -41.49
CA ILE A 398 0.37 -14.49 -40.07
C ILE A 398 0.04 -13.05 -39.66
N ASN A 399 -0.62 -12.89 -38.51
CA ASN A 399 -0.80 -11.58 -37.88
C ASN A 399 0.05 -11.50 -36.60
N LEU A 400 0.88 -10.47 -36.50
CA LEU A 400 1.74 -10.18 -35.35
C LEU A 400 1.51 -8.77 -34.79
N SER A 401 0.60 -7.98 -35.39
CA SER A 401 0.29 -6.63 -34.96
C SER A 401 -1.19 -6.49 -34.58
N GLY A 402 -1.50 -5.52 -33.70
CA GLY A 402 -2.86 -5.31 -33.22
C GLY A 402 -3.45 -6.50 -32.45
N LEU A 403 -2.60 -7.32 -31.83
CA LEU A 403 -2.99 -8.46 -31.02
C LEU A 403 -3.34 -8.01 -29.58
N PRO A 404 -4.57 -8.27 -29.09
CA PRO A 404 -4.95 -7.88 -27.74
C PRO A 404 -4.20 -8.67 -26.67
N VAL A 405 -3.97 -8.02 -25.53
CA VAL A 405 -3.23 -8.56 -24.38
C VAL A 405 -4.10 -8.70 -23.12
N ARG A 406 -5.33 -8.21 -23.17
CA ARG A 406 -6.28 -8.25 -22.06
C ARG A 406 -7.70 -8.38 -22.57
N LEU A 407 -8.48 -9.19 -21.86
CA LEU A 407 -9.94 -9.22 -21.93
C LEU A 407 -10.48 -8.79 -20.56
N GLU A 408 -11.56 -8.02 -20.56
CA GLU A 408 -12.22 -7.54 -19.35
C GLU A 408 -13.72 -7.75 -19.45
N LEU A 409 -14.35 -8.15 -18.34
CA LEU A 409 -15.81 -8.24 -18.22
C LEU A 409 -16.32 -7.11 -17.34
N HIS A 410 -17.26 -6.35 -17.88
CA HIS A 410 -18.03 -5.37 -17.14
C HIS A 410 -19.43 -5.92 -16.90
N SER A 411 -19.94 -5.69 -15.69
CA SER A 411 -21.31 -6.03 -15.33
C SER A 411 -22.07 -4.76 -14.96
N SER A 412 -23.33 -4.64 -15.38
CA SER A 412 -24.19 -3.54 -14.97
C SER A 412 -24.54 -3.58 -13.47
N LEU A 413 -24.58 -4.79 -12.87
CA LEU A 413 -24.81 -5.02 -11.44
C LEU A 413 -23.91 -6.16 -10.93
N LYS A 414 -23.41 -6.05 -9.70
CA LYS A 414 -22.67 -7.14 -9.03
C LYS A 414 -23.51 -7.94 -8.03
N GLN A 415 -24.65 -7.39 -7.62
CA GLN A 415 -25.62 -8.03 -6.73
C GLN A 415 -26.97 -7.99 -7.42
N VAL A 416 -27.63 -9.14 -7.52
CA VAL A 416 -28.88 -9.29 -8.28
C VAL A 416 -29.89 -10.11 -7.51
N GLU A 417 -31.18 -9.78 -7.66
CA GLU A 417 -32.29 -10.53 -7.11
C GLU A 417 -33.00 -11.36 -8.19
N THR A 418 -33.19 -12.64 -7.89
CA THR A 418 -33.95 -13.56 -8.73
C THR A 418 -35.38 -13.06 -8.95
N GLY A 419 -35.76 -12.88 -10.23
CA GLY A 419 -37.10 -12.44 -10.62
C GLY A 419 -37.34 -10.93 -10.63
N GLN A 420 -36.35 -10.13 -10.22
CA GLN A 420 -36.38 -8.66 -10.33
C GLN A 420 -35.36 -8.13 -11.34
N ASP A 421 -34.14 -8.67 -11.30
CA ASP A 421 -33.01 -8.14 -12.07
C ASP A 421 -32.68 -8.99 -13.30
N ASP A 422 -32.21 -8.30 -14.35
CA ASP A 422 -31.52 -8.85 -15.50
C ASP A 422 -30.22 -8.07 -15.69
N VAL A 423 -29.10 -8.79 -15.87
CA VAL A 423 -27.78 -8.15 -15.97
C VAL A 423 -27.21 -8.27 -17.37
N GLU A 424 -26.71 -7.16 -17.88
CA GLU A 424 -25.90 -7.15 -19.10
C GLU A 424 -24.42 -7.26 -18.73
N LEU A 425 -23.77 -8.28 -19.28
CA LEU A 425 -22.32 -8.45 -19.22
C LEU A 425 -21.72 -7.99 -20.54
N LEU A 426 -20.74 -7.10 -20.48
CA LEU A 426 -20.01 -6.58 -21.64
C LEU A 426 -18.55 -7.01 -21.61
N ALA A 427 -18.09 -7.65 -22.67
CA ALA A 427 -16.69 -8.00 -22.86
C ALA A 427 -15.94 -6.94 -23.68
N LYS A 428 -14.75 -6.55 -23.21
CA LYS A 428 -13.85 -5.60 -23.87
C LYS A 428 -12.45 -6.16 -23.99
N ALA A 429 -11.84 -6.01 -25.16
CA ALA A 429 -10.46 -6.39 -25.42
C ALA A 429 -9.57 -5.15 -25.52
N TYR A 430 -8.30 -5.28 -25.15
CA TYR A 430 -7.35 -4.16 -25.14
C TYR A 430 -5.99 -4.54 -25.72
N LEU A 431 -5.42 -3.65 -26.53
CA LEU A 431 -3.97 -3.60 -26.76
C LEU A 431 -3.28 -3.02 -25.53
N HIS A 432 -1.99 -3.33 -25.37
CA HIS A 432 -1.20 -2.78 -24.27
C HIS A 432 -1.16 -1.24 -24.34
N GLY A 433 -1.16 -0.57 -23.17
CA GLY A 433 -1.39 0.87 -23.07
C GLY A 433 -2.86 1.29 -23.00
N ASN A 434 -3.77 0.32 -22.79
CA ASN A 434 -5.22 0.52 -22.59
C ASN A 434 -5.99 1.02 -23.81
N TYR A 435 -5.57 0.63 -25.02
CA TYR A 435 -6.32 0.92 -26.24
C TYR A 435 -7.40 -0.13 -26.43
N GLU A 436 -8.67 0.27 -26.30
CA GLU A 436 -9.81 -0.62 -26.50
C GLU A 436 -9.91 -1.02 -27.97
N ILE A 437 -10.09 -2.32 -28.21
CA ILE A 437 -10.34 -2.88 -29.53
C ILE A 437 -11.54 -3.81 -29.50
N GLU A 438 -11.96 -4.21 -30.70
CA GLU A 438 -13.01 -5.20 -30.85
C GLU A 438 -12.55 -6.57 -30.33
N ALA A 439 -13.28 -7.15 -29.36
CA ALA A 439 -13.06 -8.53 -28.98
C ALA A 439 -13.45 -9.45 -30.15
N SER A 440 -12.62 -10.45 -30.44
CA SER A 440 -12.91 -11.53 -31.39
C SER A 440 -14.12 -12.36 -30.94
N GLU A 441 -14.45 -13.43 -31.65
CA GLU A 441 -15.50 -14.37 -31.23
C GLU A 441 -15.26 -14.84 -29.78
N LEU A 442 -16.30 -14.72 -28.96
CA LEU A 442 -16.26 -14.96 -27.51
C LEU A 442 -17.00 -16.24 -27.16
N LYS A 443 -16.33 -17.09 -26.37
CA LYS A 443 -16.96 -18.19 -25.67
C LYS A 443 -17.31 -17.76 -24.25
N TRP A 444 -18.58 -17.90 -23.87
CA TRP A 444 -19.08 -17.60 -22.53
C TRP A 444 -19.48 -18.87 -21.79
N GLU A 445 -19.21 -18.92 -20.49
CA GLU A 445 -19.62 -20.03 -19.63
C GLU A 445 -19.85 -19.57 -18.19
N ILE A 446 -20.79 -20.23 -17.50
CA ILE A 446 -20.91 -20.15 -16.04
C ILE A 446 -20.07 -21.29 -15.46
N LEU A 447 -19.16 -20.96 -14.55
CA LEU A 447 -18.24 -21.92 -13.94
C LEU A 447 -18.88 -22.68 -12.76
N GLY A 448 -18.49 -23.93 -12.61
CA GLY A 448 -18.82 -24.76 -11.44
C GLY A 448 -20.31 -24.92 -11.19
N GLU A 449 -20.71 -24.86 -9.90
CA GLU A 449 -22.12 -25.02 -9.51
C GLU A 449 -22.99 -23.79 -9.81
N GLY A 450 -22.40 -22.69 -10.30
CA GLY A 450 -23.11 -21.46 -10.62
C GLY A 450 -24.25 -21.65 -11.64
N VAL A 451 -24.14 -22.66 -12.51
CA VAL A 451 -25.18 -23.04 -13.49
C VAL A 451 -26.52 -23.40 -12.86
N ARG A 452 -26.55 -23.71 -11.55
CA ARG A 452 -27.79 -23.95 -10.79
C ARG A 452 -28.52 -22.67 -10.41
N TYR A 453 -27.81 -21.54 -10.36
CA TYR A 453 -28.32 -20.28 -9.83
C TYR A 453 -28.49 -19.19 -10.88
N ALA A 454 -28.01 -19.40 -12.11
CA ALA A 454 -28.20 -18.50 -13.23
C ALA A 454 -28.26 -19.21 -14.58
N VAL A 455 -28.72 -18.50 -15.61
CA VAL A 455 -28.56 -18.88 -17.02
C VAL A 455 -28.00 -17.70 -17.81
N LEU A 456 -27.30 -18.02 -18.90
CA LEU A 456 -26.85 -17.04 -19.87
C LEU A 456 -27.80 -17.08 -21.08
N ASP A 457 -28.29 -15.92 -21.47
CA ASP A 457 -29.01 -15.72 -22.73
C ASP A 457 -28.14 -14.89 -23.67
N PHE A 458 -28.12 -15.27 -24.94
CA PHE A 458 -27.20 -14.75 -25.93
C PHE A 458 -27.94 -13.82 -26.88
N TYR A 459 -27.48 -12.59 -26.99
CA TYR A 459 -27.76 -11.80 -28.18
C TYR A 459 -26.81 -12.27 -29.27
N SER A 460 -27.34 -12.76 -30.39
CA SER A 460 -26.58 -13.28 -31.54
C SER A 460 -25.39 -12.37 -31.88
N GLU A 461 -24.18 -12.94 -31.92
CA GLU A 461 -22.91 -12.30 -32.35
C GLU A 461 -22.47 -11.04 -31.57
N SER A 462 -23.04 -10.76 -30.41
CA SER A 462 -22.72 -9.54 -29.67
C SER A 462 -21.63 -9.74 -28.60
N ARG A 463 -20.86 -8.69 -28.32
CA ARG A 463 -19.94 -8.60 -27.15
C ARG A 463 -20.65 -8.63 -25.80
N THR A 464 -21.98 -8.82 -25.82
CA THR A 464 -22.86 -8.74 -24.67
C THR A 464 -23.50 -10.09 -24.39
N CYS A 465 -23.61 -10.42 -23.12
CA CYS A 465 -24.33 -11.60 -22.65
C CYS A 465 -25.33 -11.17 -21.58
N ARG A 466 -26.57 -11.66 -21.67
CA ARG A 466 -27.55 -11.42 -20.62
C ARG A 466 -27.43 -12.51 -19.55
N PHE A 467 -27.17 -12.10 -18.33
CA PHE A 467 -27.16 -12.94 -17.16
C PHE A 467 -28.52 -12.87 -16.46
N ILE A 468 -29.17 -14.03 -16.31
CA ILE A 468 -30.51 -14.13 -15.73
C ILE A 468 -30.43 -14.94 -14.42
N PRO A 469 -30.69 -14.33 -13.26
CA PRO A 469 -30.68 -15.02 -11.97
C PRO A 469 -31.87 -15.98 -11.81
N LYS A 470 -31.62 -17.15 -11.20
CA LYS A 470 -32.62 -18.18 -10.89
C LYS A 470 -32.36 -18.88 -9.54
N ASN A 471 -31.80 -18.16 -8.56
CA ASN A 471 -31.54 -18.72 -7.24
C ASN A 471 -32.86 -18.87 -6.45
N GLU A 472 -33.26 -20.12 -6.19
CA GLU A 472 -34.44 -20.44 -5.37
C GLU A 472 -34.09 -20.95 -3.97
N SER A 473 -32.81 -20.89 -3.56
CA SER A 473 -32.40 -21.26 -2.20
C SER A 473 -32.69 -20.14 -1.18
N ASP A 474 -32.33 -20.34 0.09
CA ASP A 474 -32.54 -19.34 1.14
C ASP A 474 -31.31 -18.45 1.38
N GLU A 475 -30.25 -18.62 0.59
CA GLU A 475 -28.97 -17.92 0.76
C GLU A 475 -28.52 -17.24 -0.54
N VAL A 476 -27.76 -16.16 -0.41
CA VAL A 476 -27.03 -15.56 -1.53
C VAL A 476 -25.99 -16.56 -2.06
N ARG A 477 -25.90 -16.69 -3.39
CA ARG A 477 -24.95 -17.58 -4.06
C ARG A 477 -24.07 -16.80 -5.00
N GLN A 478 -22.75 -16.99 -4.90
CA GLN A 478 -21.81 -16.45 -5.86
C GLN A 478 -21.82 -17.26 -7.15
N VAL A 479 -21.99 -16.56 -8.28
CA VAL A 479 -21.93 -17.13 -9.63
C VAL A 479 -20.78 -16.48 -10.38
N THR A 480 -19.89 -17.32 -10.89
CA THR A 480 -18.72 -16.88 -11.67
C THR A 480 -18.98 -17.09 -13.15
N VAL A 481 -18.93 -16.02 -13.92
CA VAL A 481 -19.05 -16.04 -15.39
C VAL A 481 -17.66 -15.81 -16.00
N LYS A 482 -17.30 -16.66 -16.97
CA LYS A 482 -16.06 -16.55 -17.73
C LYS A 482 -16.36 -16.24 -19.19
N ALA A 483 -15.56 -15.35 -19.77
CA ALA A 483 -15.47 -15.16 -21.21
C ALA A 483 -14.04 -15.47 -21.67
N SER A 484 -13.91 -16.06 -22.85
CA SER A 484 -12.61 -16.34 -23.48
C SER A 484 -12.63 -16.14 -24.98
N THR A 485 -11.50 -15.76 -25.55
CA THR A 485 -11.28 -15.67 -27.01
C THR A 485 -10.55 -16.91 -27.53
N GLU A 486 -10.63 -17.17 -28.84
CA GLU A 486 -9.86 -18.24 -29.49
C GLU A 486 -8.34 -18.06 -29.34
N SER A 487 -7.87 -16.81 -29.23
CA SER A 487 -6.45 -16.52 -29.01
C SER A 487 -5.94 -17.05 -27.66
N GLY A 488 -6.83 -17.18 -26.67
CA GLY A 488 -6.50 -17.61 -25.32
C GLY A 488 -6.61 -16.54 -24.24
N LEU A 489 -7.08 -15.33 -24.55
CA LEU A 489 -7.45 -14.36 -23.52
C LEU A 489 -8.65 -14.85 -22.72
N GLU A 490 -8.63 -14.60 -21.41
CA GLU A 490 -9.70 -14.95 -20.47
C GLU A 490 -10.07 -13.74 -19.61
N ALA A 491 -11.33 -13.65 -19.24
CA ALA A 491 -11.85 -12.67 -18.30
C ALA A 491 -12.95 -13.32 -17.44
N VAL A 492 -13.06 -12.87 -16.19
CA VAL A 492 -14.02 -13.42 -15.23
C VAL A 492 -14.76 -12.29 -14.52
N CYS A 493 -16.04 -12.50 -14.28
CA CYS A 493 -16.89 -11.66 -13.44
C CYS A 493 -17.57 -12.53 -12.38
N VAL A 494 -17.59 -12.07 -11.13
CA VAL A 494 -18.33 -12.70 -10.03
C VAL A 494 -19.57 -11.86 -9.73
N ILE A 495 -20.73 -12.52 -9.61
CA ILE A 495 -22.03 -11.91 -9.33
C ILE A 495 -22.64 -12.62 -8.12
N ASP A 496 -23.06 -11.84 -7.11
CA ASP A 496 -23.84 -12.34 -5.99
C ASP A 496 -25.31 -12.43 -6.40
N VAL A 497 -25.88 -13.64 -6.38
CA VAL A 497 -27.26 -13.90 -6.77
C VAL A 497 -28.10 -14.19 -5.53
N SER A 498 -28.94 -13.23 -5.15
CA SER A 498 -29.91 -13.35 -4.06
C SER A 498 -31.17 -14.10 -4.51
N PRO A 499 -31.81 -14.86 -3.61
CA PRO A 499 -33.15 -15.36 -3.85
C PRO A 499 -34.18 -14.21 -3.82
N PRO A 500 -35.42 -14.45 -4.27
CA PRO A 500 -36.46 -13.43 -4.21
C PRO A 500 -36.72 -12.98 -2.78
N VAL A 501 -36.73 -11.66 -2.55
CA VAL A 501 -37.01 -11.04 -1.25
C VAL A 501 -38.51 -11.16 -0.94
N LEU A 502 -38.81 -11.64 0.25
CA LEU A 502 -40.17 -11.82 0.77
C LEU A 502 -40.55 -10.67 1.72
N PRO A 503 -41.86 -10.44 1.94
CA PRO A 503 -42.31 -9.52 2.98
C PRO A 503 -41.76 -9.89 4.36
N ALA A 504 -41.48 -8.89 5.18
CA ALA A 504 -41.05 -9.09 6.56
C ALA A 504 -42.05 -9.96 7.36
N PRO A 505 -41.57 -10.88 8.21
CA PRO A 505 -42.45 -11.74 8.98
C PRO A 505 -43.23 -10.95 10.03
N GLU A 506 -44.51 -11.31 10.21
CA GLU A 506 -45.31 -10.77 11.30
C GLU A 506 -45.02 -11.48 12.62
N PHE A 507 -45.25 -10.80 13.75
CA PHE A 507 -45.18 -11.42 15.06
C PHE A 507 -46.39 -12.33 15.29
N SER A 508 -46.16 -13.65 15.41
CA SER A 508 -47.18 -14.58 15.92
C SER A 508 -47.36 -14.43 17.44
N SER A 509 -46.30 -14.03 18.15
CA SER A 509 -46.33 -13.63 19.55
C SER A 509 -45.62 -12.29 19.74
N LYS A 510 -46.31 -11.34 20.39
CA LYS A 510 -45.77 -9.98 20.61
C LYS A 510 -44.57 -9.99 21.55
N PRO A 511 -43.54 -9.16 21.30
CA PRO A 511 -42.35 -9.12 22.12
C PRO A 511 -42.64 -8.67 23.55
N LYS A 512 -42.10 -9.41 24.53
CA LYS A 512 -42.15 -9.09 25.97
C LYS A 512 -40.82 -9.42 26.64
N ILE A 513 -40.40 -8.63 27.63
CA ILE A 513 -39.20 -8.91 28.42
C ILE A 513 -39.62 -9.66 29.67
N VAL A 514 -38.99 -10.80 29.94
CA VAL A 514 -39.20 -11.62 31.14
C VAL A 514 -37.87 -11.85 31.86
N ARG A 515 -37.94 -12.17 33.15
CA ARG A 515 -36.78 -12.69 33.88
C ARG A 515 -36.53 -14.13 33.45
N SER A 516 -35.31 -14.43 33.01
CA SER A 516 -34.89 -15.81 32.73
C SER A 516 -34.37 -16.45 34.01
N ASP A 517 -33.33 -15.84 34.57
CA ASP A 517 -32.58 -16.29 35.74
C ASP A 517 -32.14 -15.05 36.55
N VAL A 518 -31.56 -15.24 37.74
CA VAL A 518 -30.93 -14.12 38.48
C VAL A 518 -29.82 -13.53 37.60
N GLY A 519 -29.74 -12.19 37.51
CA GLY A 519 -28.74 -11.53 36.66
C GLY A 519 -29.03 -11.55 35.15
N ARG A 520 -30.19 -12.07 34.67
CA ARG A 520 -30.46 -12.16 33.22
C ARG A 520 -31.92 -11.94 32.83
N LEU A 521 -32.13 -11.08 31.82
CA LEU A 521 -33.42 -10.86 31.16
C LEU A 521 -33.46 -11.58 29.80
N LYS A 522 -34.66 -11.97 29.37
CA LYS A 522 -34.93 -12.58 28.06
C LYS A 522 -36.04 -11.82 27.34
N LEU A 523 -35.84 -11.52 26.06
CA LEU A 523 -36.87 -11.05 25.15
C LEU A 523 -37.57 -12.26 24.53
N GLU A 524 -38.84 -12.45 24.85
CA GLU A 524 -39.68 -13.50 24.27
C GLU A 524 -40.56 -12.93 23.15
N TYR A 525 -40.49 -13.53 21.96
CA TYR A 525 -41.35 -13.27 20.81
C TYR A 525 -41.36 -14.51 19.91
N GLU A 526 -42.29 -14.54 18.96
CA GLU A 526 -42.32 -15.56 17.90
C GLU A 526 -42.70 -14.88 16.58
N LEU A 527 -42.10 -15.36 15.48
CA LEU A 527 -42.37 -14.89 14.12
C LEU A 527 -43.23 -15.90 13.38
N GLY A 528 -44.16 -15.42 12.55
CA GLY A 528 -44.98 -16.22 11.65
C GLY A 528 -44.24 -16.61 10.38
N THR A 529 -43.09 -17.28 10.49
CA THR A 529 -42.25 -17.71 9.37
C THR A 529 -41.66 -19.09 9.61
N ASN A 530 -41.30 -19.78 8.52
CA ASN A 530 -40.56 -21.05 8.57
C ASN A 530 -39.05 -20.86 8.34
N TYR A 531 -38.62 -19.63 8.04
CA TYR A 531 -37.21 -19.29 7.82
C TYR A 531 -36.52 -18.96 9.15
N SER A 532 -35.19 -18.98 9.17
CA SER A 532 -34.43 -18.61 10.36
C SER A 532 -34.66 -17.14 10.73
N ASP A 533 -34.84 -16.91 12.02
CA ASP A 533 -35.03 -15.58 12.58
C ASP A 533 -33.71 -14.81 12.55
N GLN A 534 -33.74 -13.64 11.92
CA GLN A 534 -32.62 -12.71 11.81
C GLN A 534 -32.99 -11.31 12.32
N SER A 535 -33.94 -11.25 13.26
CA SER A 535 -34.43 -10.00 13.84
C SER A 535 -33.30 -9.19 14.48
N ARG A 536 -33.32 -7.89 14.21
CA ARG A 536 -32.41 -6.95 14.89
C ARG A 536 -32.99 -6.56 16.23
N ILE A 537 -32.28 -6.86 17.30
CA ILE A 537 -32.63 -6.51 18.67
C ILE A 537 -31.60 -5.52 19.20
N SER A 538 -32.06 -4.40 19.75
CA SER A 538 -31.23 -3.43 20.45
C SER A 538 -31.72 -3.29 21.89
N TRP A 539 -30.77 -3.31 22.84
CA TRP A 539 -31.05 -3.17 24.27
C TRP A 539 -30.61 -1.81 24.78
N TYR A 540 -31.42 -1.22 25.65
CA TYR A 540 -31.22 0.13 26.16
C TYR A 540 -31.39 0.19 27.68
N ARG A 541 -30.63 1.10 28.30
CA ARG A 541 -30.85 1.59 29.66
C ARG A 541 -31.60 2.91 29.61
N SER A 542 -32.53 3.13 30.53
CA SER A 542 -33.33 4.35 30.61
C SER A 542 -33.64 4.70 32.08
N LYS A 543 -33.59 5.97 32.48
CA LYS A 543 -34.09 6.37 33.82
C LYS A 543 -35.61 6.50 33.85
N ASP A 544 -36.23 6.60 32.68
CA ASP A 544 -37.68 6.61 32.50
C ASP A 544 -38.19 5.29 31.90
N LEU A 545 -39.27 4.73 32.45
CA LEU A 545 -39.95 3.53 31.93
C LEU A 545 -40.39 3.71 30.48
N LEU A 546 -40.78 4.93 30.05
CA LEU A 546 -41.22 5.16 28.68
C LEU A 546 -40.06 5.10 27.67
N GLY A 547 -38.82 5.28 28.12
CA GLY A 547 -37.63 5.23 27.26
C GLY A 547 -37.27 6.55 26.60
N ASN A 548 -37.68 7.69 27.16
CA ASN A 548 -37.43 9.01 26.56
C ASN A 548 -35.94 9.41 26.62
N ASP A 549 -35.18 8.90 27.59
CA ASP A 549 -33.75 9.14 27.79
C ASP A 549 -32.89 7.91 27.49
N ARG A 550 -33.43 6.95 26.73
CA ARG A 550 -32.80 5.64 26.53
C ARG A 550 -31.42 5.76 25.86
N ILE A 551 -30.45 5.00 26.38
CA ILE A 551 -29.09 4.87 25.85
C ILE A 551 -28.90 3.43 25.38
N GLN A 552 -28.52 3.23 24.12
CA GLN A 552 -28.28 1.90 23.56
C GLN A 552 -27.00 1.31 24.16
N ILE A 553 -27.07 0.06 24.59
CA ILE A 553 -25.95 -0.65 25.24
C ILE A 553 -25.51 -1.83 24.40
N LEU A 554 -26.47 -2.63 23.92
CA LEU A 554 -26.18 -3.83 23.13
C LEU A 554 -27.02 -3.87 21.85
N GLU A 555 -26.53 -4.59 20.85
CA GLU A 555 -27.22 -4.85 19.59
C GLU A 555 -26.92 -6.25 19.01
N SER A 556 -27.89 -6.81 18.29
CA SER A 556 -27.70 -7.98 17.44
C SER A 556 -26.60 -7.73 16.41
N ARG A 557 -25.80 -8.76 16.10
CA ARG A 557 -24.81 -8.73 15.00
C ARG A 557 -24.87 -10.03 14.21
N GLY A 558 -24.41 -9.97 12.95
CA GLY A 558 -24.27 -11.16 12.10
C GLY A 558 -25.58 -11.86 11.73
N GLY A 559 -26.73 -11.20 11.87
CA GLY A 559 -28.03 -11.83 11.67
C GLY A 559 -28.49 -12.72 12.82
N GLU A 560 -27.79 -12.71 13.96
CA GLU A 560 -28.15 -13.47 15.15
C GLU A 560 -28.93 -12.58 16.15
N PRO A 561 -30.20 -12.90 16.46
CA PRO A 561 -30.99 -12.13 17.41
C PRO A 561 -30.42 -12.19 18.85
N LEU A 562 -30.09 -11.04 19.43
CA LEU A 562 -29.64 -10.94 20.82
C LEU A 562 -30.82 -10.99 21.79
N VAL A 563 -31.37 -12.18 22.03
CA VAL A 563 -32.58 -12.37 22.86
C VAL A 563 -32.34 -12.31 24.37
N PHE A 564 -31.08 -12.32 24.83
CA PHE A 564 -30.74 -12.23 26.25
C PHE A 564 -29.98 -10.94 26.59
N TYR A 565 -30.23 -10.42 27.79
CA TYR A 565 -29.52 -9.28 28.37
C TYR A 565 -28.97 -9.66 29.75
N GLY A 566 -27.65 -9.61 29.91
CA GLY A 566 -27.01 -9.78 31.22
C GLY A 566 -27.09 -8.50 32.04
N LEU A 567 -27.52 -8.62 33.30
CA LEU A 567 -27.60 -7.50 34.24
C LEU A 567 -26.29 -7.40 35.03
N SER A 568 -25.85 -6.17 35.26
CA SER A 568 -24.64 -5.80 35.99
C SER A 568 -24.94 -4.72 37.03
N GLY A 569 -23.98 -4.40 37.90
CA GLY A 569 -24.10 -3.26 38.83
C GLY A 569 -24.46 -1.94 38.15
N ALA A 570 -24.06 -1.77 36.88
CA ALA A 570 -24.34 -0.56 36.11
C ALA A 570 -25.80 -0.41 35.66
N ASP A 571 -26.60 -1.47 35.80
CA ASP A 571 -28.02 -1.49 35.47
C ASP A 571 -28.90 -1.02 36.64
N ILE A 572 -28.37 -1.00 37.86
CA ILE A 572 -29.13 -0.65 39.07
C ILE A 572 -29.79 0.74 38.91
N GLY A 573 -31.09 0.79 39.15
CA GLY A 573 -31.90 1.99 39.03
C GLY A 573 -32.15 2.46 37.59
N TYR A 574 -31.93 1.61 36.59
CA TYR A 574 -32.37 1.81 35.21
C TYR A 574 -33.52 0.87 34.86
N PHE A 575 -34.41 1.31 33.98
CA PHE A 575 -35.33 0.45 33.24
C PHE A 575 -34.62 -0.14 32.03
N ILE A 576 -34.87 -1.41 31.74
CA ILE A 576 -34.34 -2.10 30.56
C ILE A 576 -35.41 -2.13 29.47
N ILE A 577 -35.03 -1.71 28.27
CA ILE A 577 -35.89 -1.62 27.10
C ILE A 577 -35.23 -2.39 25.96
N ALA A 578 -36.03 -3.15 25.21
CA ALA A 578 -35.59 -3.81 23.98
C ALA A 578 -36.41 -3.28 22.81
N SER A 579 -35.73 -2.94 21.72
CA SER A 579 -36.38 -2.72 20.43
C SER A 579 -36.07 -3.89 19.50
N ILE A 580 -37.07 -4.32 18.74
CA ILE A 580 -36.97 -5.46 17.82
C ILE A 580 -37.60 -5.11 16.48
N ALA A 581 -36.83 -5.25 15.41
CA ALA A 581 -37.32 -5.19 14.03
C ALA A 581 -37.34 -6.63 13.47
N PRO A 582 -38.52 -7.20 13.17
CA PRO A 582 -38.63 -8.59 12.74
C PRO A 582 -38.02 -8.75 11.35
N LYS A 583 -37.20 -9.80 11.17
CA LYS A 583 -36.58 -10.15 9.90
C LYS A 583 -36.33 -11.66 9.90
N ASP A 584 -36.42 -12.29 8.74
CA ASP A 584 -35.95 -13.65 8.54
C ASP A 584 -34.88 -13.72 7.45
N ALA A 585 -34.42 -14.92 7.11
CA ALA A 585 -33.39 -15.13 6.08
C ALA A 585 -33.76 -14.61 4.68
N ARG A 586 -35.05 -14.40 4.38
CA ARG A 586 -35.54 -14.04 3.04
C ARG A 586 -36.20 -12.68 2.97
N SER A 587 -36.21 -11.90 4.04
CA SER A 587 -36.92 -10.63 4.10
C SER A 587 -36.03 -9.48 4.54
N GLU A 588 -36.49 -8.27 4.23
CA GLU A 588 -35.98 -7.05 4.85
C GLU A 588 -36.62 -6.81 6.22
N TYR A 589 -36.07 -5.85 6.98
CA TYR A 589 -36.59 -5.51 8.30
C TYR A 589 -38.04 -4.99 8.25
N GLY A 590 -38.90 -5.61 9.04
CA GLY A 590 -40.25 -5.14 9.31
C GLY A 590 -40.31 -3.99 10.31
N ALA A 591 -41.53 -3.56 10.62
CA ALA A 591 -41.76 -2.44 11.53
C ALA A 591 -41.30 -2.76 12.96
N GLU A 592 -40.47 -1.87 13.52
CA GLU A 592 -39.93 -2.01 14.87
C GLU A 592 -41.03 -2.06 15.94
N ARG A 593 -40.80 -2.85 16.99
CA ARG A 593 -41.61 -2.95 18.21
C ARG A 593 -40.73 -2.80 19.43
N THR A 594 -41.30 -2.27 20.51
CA THR A 594 -40.58 -2.05 21.77
C THR A 594 -41.20 -2.88 22.88
N ALA A 595 -40.37 -3.62 23.59
CA ALA A 595 -40.71 -4.29 24.85
C ALA A 595 -39.98 -3.59 26.01
N ARG A 596 -40.62 -3.56 27.18
CA ARG A 596 -40.11 -2.87 28.37
C ARG A 596 -40.17 -3.79 29.56
N PHE A 597 -39.14 -3.76 30.38
CA PHE A 597 -39.18 -4.39 31.69
C PHE A 597 -39.83 -3.41 32.68
N GLU A 598 -40.92 -3.83 33.32
CA GLU A 598 -41.84 -2.93 34.03
C GLU A 598 -41.26 -2.24 35.27
N THR A 599 -40.17 -2.79 35.83
CA THR A 599 -39.53 -2.27 37.04
C THR A 599 -38.08 -1.88 36.75
N ALA A 600 -37.60 -0.81 37.38
CA ALA A 600 -36.18 -0.51 37.39
C ALA A 600 -35.40 -1.66 38.08
N ILE A 601 -34.19 -1.94 37.60
CA ILE A 601 -33.35 -3.01 38.12
C ILE A 601 -32.93 -2.70 39.57
N ALA A 602 -33.18 -3.66 40.47
CA ALA A 602 -32.78 -3.58 41.86
C ALA A 602 -31.49 -4.37 42.11
N THR A 603 -30.84 -4.08 43.24
CA THR A 603 -29.66 -4.83 43.70
C THR A 603 -29.90 -6.33 43.85
N SER A 604 -31.13 -6.75 44.15
CA SER A 604 -31.51 -8.17 44.24
C SER A 604 -31.61 -8.88 42.88
N ASP A 605 -31.56 -8.13 41.78
CA ASP A 605 -31.76 -8.67 40.43
C ASP A 605 -30.44 -9.07 39.76
N ILE A 606 -29.29 -8.75 40.36
CA ILE A 606 -27.95 -9.00 39.81
C ILE A 606 -27.21 -10.11 40.58
N GLU A 607 -26.36 -10.85 39.87
CA GLU A 607 -25.30 -11.65 40.49
C GLU A 607 -24.09 -10.73 40.69
N PHE A 608 -23.58 -10.63 41.92
CA PHE A 608 -22.57 -9.64 42.29
C PHE A 608 -21.16 -10.07 41.84
N GLU A 609 -20.68 -9.49 40.75
CA GLU A 609 -19.26 -9.32 40.45
C GLU A 609 -19.05 -7.85 40.06
N VAL A 610 -18.56 -7.03 41.01
CA VAL A 610 -18.37 -5.58 40.80
C VAL A 610 -16.92 -5.24 40.41
N ASP A 611 -16.01 -6.19 40.61
CA ASP A 611 -14.56 -5.97 40.56
C ASP A 611 -13.94 -6.37 39.22
N THR A 612 -14.74 -6.85 38.26
CA THR A 612 -14.26 -7.30 36.94
C THR A 612 -15.16 -6.85 35.79
N LEU A 613 -14.56 -6.64 34.63
CA LEU A 613 -15.26 -6.40 33.37
C LEU A 613 -14.53 -7.12 32.24
N THR A 614 -15.23 -7.98 31.50
CA THR A 614 -14.68 -8.63 30.29
C THR A 614 -15.58 -8.37 29.09
N THR A 615 -14.99 -7.99 27.95
CA THR A 615 -15.73 -7.80 26.70
C THR A 615 -14.87 -8.00 25.46
N ASP A 616 -15.44 -8.67 24.47
CA ASP A 616 -14.95 -8.76 23.09
C ASP A 616 -15.60 -7.72 22.17
N PHE A 617 -16.48 -6.86 22.71
CA PHE A 617 -17.28 -5.86 21.99
C PHE A 617 -18.31 -6.42 20.98
N ALA A 618 -18.47 -7.74 20.86
CA ALA A 618 -19.25 -8.36 19.79
C ALA A 618 -20.69 -7.88 19.72
N ASN A 619 -21.34 -7.69 20.87
CA ASN A 619 -22.70 -7.14 20.94
C ASN A 619 -22.76 -5.73 21.50
N LEU A 620 -21.63 -5.13 21.91
CA LEU A 620 -21.63 -3.79 22.47
C LEU A 620 -22.00 -2.76 21.39
N HIS A 621 -22.82 -1.78 21.74
CA HIS A 621 -23.01 -0.60 20.91
C HIS A 621 -21.78 0.30 21.00
N VAL A 622 -21.11 0.52 19.87
CA VAL A 622 -19.81 1.21 19.78
C VAL A 622 -19.89 2.57 19.10
N GLY A 623 -21.11 3.05 18.86
CA GLY A 623 -21.35 4.38 18.29
C GLY A 623 -20.85 5.50 19.20
N ASN A 624 -20.60 6.66 18.60
CA ASN A 624 -20.12 7.82 19.35
C ASN A 624 -21.08 8.21 20.47
N GLN A 625 -20.57 8.21 21.70
CA GLN A 625 -21.25 8.67 22.91
C GLN A 625 -20.28 9.57 23.65
N ARG A 626 -20.63 10.84 23.84
CA ARG A 626 -19.68 11.85 24.39
C ARG A 626 -19.82 12.05 25.89
N GLU A 627 -20.93 11.61 26.48
CA GLU A 627 -21.17 11.84 27.89
C GLU A 627 -20.52 10.76 28.76
N LEU A 628 -19.62 11.18 29.64
CA LEU A 628 -18.99 10.31 30.63
C LEU A 628 -19.98 9.96 31.74
N ARG A 629 -20.38 8.69 31.77
CA ARG A 629 -21.34 8.14 32.73
C ARG A 629 -20.74 6.92 33.45
N PRO A 630 -20.83 6.81 34.78
CA PRO A 630 -20.40 5.61 35.51
C PRO A 630 -21.13 4.35 35.01
N GLY A 631 -20.38 3.28 34.74
CA GLY A 631 -20.88 2.03 34.20
C GLY A 631 -21.07 2.00 32.67
N PHE A 632 -20.50 2.97 31.93
CA PHE A 632 -20.61 3.06 30.47
C PHE A 632 -19.25 3.15 29.78
N TRP A 633 -19.20 2.59 28.57
CA TRP A 633 -18.18 2.89 27.58
C TRP A 633 -18.47 4.23 26.88
N THR A 634 -17.42 4.96 26.53
CA THR A 634 -17.48 6.25 25.86
C THR A 634 -16.51 6.22 24.68
N PHE A 635 -17.06 6.29 23.46
CA PHE A 635 -16.30 6.26 22.20
C PHE A 635 -16.31 7.67 21.59
N ILE A 636 -15.13 8.22 21.32
CA ILE A 636 -14.98 9.62 20.91
C ILE A 636 -13.92 9.75 19.80
N PRO A 637 -14.19 10.52 18.73
CA PRO A 637 -13.15 10.89 17.78
C PRO A 637 -12.22 11.96 18.39
N VAL A 638 -10.95 11.91 18.05
CA VAL A 638 -9.91 12.78 18.63
C VAL A 638 -9.35 13.70 17.55
N ASP A 639 -9.20 14.99 17.88
CA ASP A 639 -8.52 15.96 17.01
C ASP A 639 -7.08 15.52 16.75
N THR A 640 -6.59 15.75 15.54
CA THR A 640 -5.24 15.32 15.15
C THR A 640 -4.43 16.48 14.59
N LEU A 641 -3.12 16.24 14.45
CA LEU A 641 -2.24 17.09 13.65
C LEU A 641 -1.83 16.32 12.40
N ARG A 642 -2.00 16.94 11.23
CA ARG A 642 -1.44 16.47 9.96
C ARG A 642 -0.44 17.49 9.46
N ASP A 643 0.83 17.09 9.37
CA ASP A 643 1.93 17.97 8.92
C ASP A 643 2.02 19.29 9.72
N GLY A 644 1.72 19.22 11.03
CA GLY A 644 1.68 20.37 11.93
C GLY A 644 0.42 21.23 11.85
N LYS A 645 -0.56 20.87 11.00
CA LYS A 645 -1.85 21.56 10.92
C LYS A 645 -2.93 20.82 11.71
N PRO A 646 -3.78 21.52 12.49
CA PRO A 646 -4.96 20.92 13.11
C PRO A 646 -5.86 20.30 12.06
N LEU A 647 -6.22 19.05 12.27
CA LEU A 647 -7.24 18.33 11.54
C LEU A 647 -8.32 17.95 12.57
N PRO A 648 -9.46 18.65 12.58
CA PRO A 648 -10.50 18.40 13.56
C PRO A 648 -11.09 17.00 13.38
N ALA A 649 -11.51 16.41 14.50
CA ALA A 649 -12.24 15.15 14.53
C ALA A 649 -13.52 15.23 13.67
N ASP A 650 -13.76 14.17 12.89
CA ASP A 650 -15.04 13.97 12.23
C ASP A 650 -16.02 13.39 13.24
N TYR A 651 -16.93 14.23 13.69
CA TYR A 651 -17.92 13.91 14.70
C TYR A 651 -19.21 13.30 14.13
N GLU A 652 -19.38 13.32 12.81
CA GLU A 652 -20.52 12.72 12.10
C GLU A 652 -20.30 11.22 11.86
N ARG A 653 -19.04 10.76 11.96
CA ARG A 653 -18.68 9.35 11.83
C ARG A 653 -18.29 8.76 13.17
N ASP A 654 -18.73 7.53 13.42
CA ASP A 654 -18.31 6.78 14.59
C ASP A 654 -16.79 6.59 14.57
N ALA A 655 -16.14 6.88 15.69
CA ALA A 655 -14.68 6.75 15.83
C ALA A 655 -14.24 5.28 15.89
N TRP A 656 -15.17 4.40 16.27
CA TRP A 656 -14.96 2.97 16.43
C TRP A 656 -16.07 2.18 15.74
N VAL A 657 -15.72 0.99 15.26
CA VAL A 657 -16.64 0.05 14.61
C VAL A 657 -16.27 -1.37 15.01
N TYR A 658 -17.27 -2.25 15.15
CA TYR A 658 -17.03 -3.68 15.31
C TYR A 658 -17.24 -4.38 13.97
N ARG A 659 -16.18 -4.94 13.39
CA ARG A 659 -16.22 -5.56 12.06
C ARG A 659 -15.08 -6.55 11.85
N GLU A 660 -15.12 -7.23 10.71
CA GLU A 660 -14.02 -8.08 10.29
C GLU A 660 -12.77 -7.25 9.97
N GLY A 661 -11.63 -7.80 10.35
CA GLY A 661 -10.33 -7.22 10.11
C GLY A 661 -9.79 -7.39 8.70
N GLU A 662 -8.64 -6.78 8.45
CA GLU A 662 -7.89 -6.82 7.21
C GLU A 662 -6.40 -6.98 7.53
N GLN A 663 -5.62 -7.54 6.59
CA GLN A 663 -4.17 -7.73 6.73
C GLN A 663 -3.80 -8.47 8.03
N GLY A 664 -3.07 -7.84 8.96
CA GLY A 664 -2.62 -8.46 10.20
C GLY A 664 -3.74 -9.02 11.07
N HIS A 665 -4.98 -8.54 10.92
CA HIS A 665 -6.15 -9.06 11.63
C HIS A 665 -7.22 -9.64 10.68
N ALA A 666 -6.83 -10.04 9.46
CA ALA A 666 -7.74 -10.69 8.51
C ALA A 666 -8.34 -11.98 9.09
N GLY A 667 -9.65 -12.19 8.87
CA GLY A 667 -10.40 -13.34 9.39
C GLY A 667 -10.74 -13.26 10.89
N GLN A 668 -10.38 -12.16 11.57
CA GLN A 668 -10.77 -11.91 12.96
C GLN A 668 -11.89 -10.86 13.00
N MET A 669 -12.75 -10.95 14.02
CA MET A 669 -13.73 -9.92 14.35
C MET A 669 -13.29 -9.19 15.61
N GLY A 670 -13.43 -7.87 15.64
CA GLY A 670 -13.06 -7.09 16.81
C GLY A 670 -13.39 -5.61 16.67
N LEU A 671 -13.05 -4.84 17.69
CA LEU A 671 -13.25 -3.40 17.74
C LEU A 671 -12.11 -2.69 17.00
N LEU A 672 -12.44 -1.82 16.05
CA LEU A 672 -11.50 -1.14 15.16
C LEU A 672 -11.74 0.37 15.13
N GLN A 673 -10.66 1.14 14.98
CA GLN A 673 -10.75 2.58 14.77
C GLN A 673 -11.08 2.89 13.30
N THR A 674 -11.97 3.84 13.04
CA THR A 674 -12.35 4.25 11.67
C THR A 674 -11.42 5.29 11.08
N GLY A 675 -10.63 5.97 11.92
CA GLY A 675 -9.75 7.08 11.54
C GLY A 675 -8.31 6.90 12.03
N ARG A 676 -7.50 7.95 11.82
CA ARG A 676 -6.11 7.98 12.31
C ARG A 676 -6.01 8.03 13.83
N SER A 677 -7.05 8.55 14.49
CA SER A 677 -7.08 8.68 15.93
C SER A 677 -8.48 8.50 16.47
N ALA A 678 -8.56 7.89 17.64
CA ALA A 678 -9.81 7.56 18.32
C ALA A 678 -9.54 7.31 19.80
N ARG A 679 -10.54 7.51 20.63
CA ARG A 679 -10.49 7.26 22.08
C ARG A 679 -11.64 6.35 22.49
N ALA A 680 -11.32 5.35 23.30
CA ALA A 680 -12.31 4.52 23.99
C ALA A 680 -12.05 4.62 25.49
N LEU A 681 -13.06 4.99 26.29
CA LEU A 681 -12.95 5.11 27.75
C LEU A 681 -14.02 4.25 28.42
N TYR A 682 -13.66 3.61 29.52
CA TYR A 682 -14.62 3.00 30.44
C TYR A 682 -14.58 3.74 31.78
N THR A 683 -15.75 4.17 32.27
CA THR A 683 -15.88 4.81 33.58
C THR A 683 -16.49 3.81 34.55
N HIS A 684 -15.71 3.34 35.52
CA HIS A 684 -16.18 2.39 36.53
C HIS A 684 -17.23 3.00 37.47
N LEU A 685 -18.02 2.16 38.16
CA LEU A 685 -19.07 2.61 39.08
C LEU A 685 -18.50 3.23 40.35
N GLU A 686 -17.48 2.58 40.91
CA GLU A 686 -16.72 3.11 42.03
C GLU A 686 -15.62 4.03 41.53
N SER A 687 -15.35 5.09 42.28
CA SER A 687 -14.34 6.10 41.94
C SER A 687 -12.96 5.81 42.56
N HIS A 688 -12.84 4.69 43.29
CA HIS A 688 -11.65 4.38 44.07
C HIS A 688 -11.32 2.88 43.96
N CYS A 689 -10.06 2.54 43.69
CA CYS A 689 -9.50 1.20 43.95
C CYS A 689 -8.04 1.32 44.37
N ASP A 690 -7.50 0.31 45.07
CA ASP A 690 -6.09 0.30 45.48
C ASP A 690 -5.21 -0.22 44.34
N SER A 691 -5.68 -1.22 43.60
CA SER A 691 -4.98 -1.78 42.45
C SER A 691 -5.90 -2.02 41.26
N MET A 692 -5.30 -2.04 40.08
CA MET A 692 -5.99 -2.28 38.82
C MET A 692 -5.13 -3.17 37.93
N GLU A 693 -5.76 -4.11 37.23
CA GLU A 693 -5.14 -5.00 36.26
C GLU A 693 -5.94 -4.97 34.96
N VAL A 694 -5.22 -4.97 33.84
CA VAL A 694 -5.75 -4.94 32.48
C VAL A 694 -5.12 -6.08 31.70
N GLU A 695 -5.95 -6.93 31.11
CA GLU A 695 -5.54 -7.88 30.08
C GLU A 695 -6.17 -7.46 28.75
N LEU A 696 -5.34 -7.37 27.72
CA LEU A 696 -5.73 -6.89 26.41
C LEU A 696 -5.20 -7.83 25.34
N GLU A 697 -6.07 -8.28 24.45
CA GLU A 697 -5.67 -8.91 23.19
C GLU A 697 -5.82 -7.91 22.05
N VAL A 698 -4.71 -7.64 21.36
CA VAL A 698 -4.65 -6.70 20.24
C VAL A 698 -4.04 -7.36 19.02
N SER A 699 -4.66 -7.16 17.87
CA SER A 699 -4.10 -7.53 16.57
C SER A 699 -3.83 -6.26 15.74
N PRO A 700 -2.56 -5.80 15.66
CA PRO A 700 -2.17 -4.68 14.79
C PRO A 700 -2.35 -5.02 13.31
N PHE A 701 -2.70 -4.02 12.48
CA PHE A 701 -2.78 -4.18 11.03
C PHE A 701 -1.44 -4.58 10.38
N LYS A 702 -0.33 -4.13 10.98
CA LYS A 702 1.03 -4.39 10.50
C LYS A 702 1.57 -5.69 11.09
N THR A 703 2.10 -6.55 10.23
CA THR A 703 2.52 -7.92 10.60
C THR A 703 3.98 -8.05 11.02
N ALA A 704 4.86 -7.12 10.63
CA ALA A 704 6.30 -7.25 10.87
C ALA A 704 6.74 -6.80 12.28
N GLY A 705 5.87 -6.16 13.07
CA GLY A 705 6.18 -5.66 14.42
C GLY A 705 6.31 -4.14 14.54
N GLN A 706 6.15 -3.40 13.44
CA GLN A 706 6.22 -1.94 13.41
C GLN A 706 4.95 -1.23 13.92
N GLY A 707 3.84 -1.97 14.10
CA GLY A 707 2.57 -1.51 14.67
C GLY A 707 1.76 -0.52 13.82
N PHE A 708 2.35 0.62 13.48
CA PHE A 708 1.66 1.83 13.02
C PHE A 708 2.08 2.24 11.60
N SER A 709 1.38 3.19 10.98
CA SER A 709 1.55 3.49 9.55
C SER A 709 2.83 4.27 9.21
N VAL A 710 3.21 5.24 10.05
CA VAL A 710 4.44 6.06 9.95
C VAL A 710 4.91 6.45 11.36
N ALA A 711 6.19 6.74 11.54
CA ALA A 711 6.67 7.37 12.77
C ALA A 711 6.18 8.84 12.85
N PRO A 712 5.89 9.41 14.04
CA PRO A 712 6.01 8.84 15.38
C PRO A 712 4.66 8.39 15.99
N LEU A 713 3.80 7.73 15.21
CA LEU A 713 2.45 7.31 15.62
C LEU A 713 2.46 6.25 16.75
N PHE A 714 1.40 6.21 17.56
CA PHE A 714 1.36 5.43 18.81
C PHE A 714 -0.04 4.96 19.23
N MET A 715 -0.08 4.07 20.22
CA MET A 715 -1.27 3.71 21.00
C MET A 715 -0.91 3.69 22.48
N ASP A 716 -1.77 4.27 23.32
CA ASP A 716 -1.65 4.24 24.78
C ASP A 716 -2.77 3.41 25.39
N ILE A 717 -2.40 2.55 26.33
CA ILE A 717 -3.33 1.79 27.18
C ILE A 717 -3.38 2.50 28.53
N LEU A 718 -4.49 3.18 28.81
CA LEU A 718 -4.70 4.02 29.98
C LEU A 718 -5.15 3.17 31.18
N ILE A 719 -4.52 3.38 32.34
CA ILE A 719 -4.81 2.67 33.60
C ILE A 719 -4.77 3.67 34.76
N LYS A 720 -5.57 3.42 35.82
CA LYS A 720 -5.72 4.35 36.95
C LYS A 720 -6.02 5.77 36.46
N PHE A 721 -7.04 5.89 35.60
CA PHE A 721 -7.26 7.09 34.80
C PHE A 721 -8.55 7.81 35.21
N ASP A 722 -8.47 9.12 35.49
CA ASP A 722 -9.65 9.97 35.60
C ASP A 722 -10.06 10.46 34.21
N ASN A 723 -11.13 9.86 33.69
CA ASN A 723 -11.69 10.19 32.38
C ASN A 723 -12.16 11.65 32.26
N ARG A 724 -12.44 12.36 33.37
CA ARG A 724 -12.89 13.76 33.35
C ARG A 724 -11.73 14.73 33.22
N SER A 725 -10.73 14.61 34.09
CA SER A 725 -9.53 15.46 34.02
C SER A 725 -8.56 15.02 32.94
N MET A 726 -8.69 13.79 32.39
CA MET A 726 -7.71 13.18 31.49
C MET A 726 -6.34 13.05 32.15
N SER A 727 -6.31 12.57 33.39
CA SER A 727 -5.09 12.37 34.17
C SER A 727 -4.97 10.93 34.65
N GLY A 728 -3.75 10.41 34.75
CA GLY A 728 -3.49 9.02 35.13
C GLY A 728 -2.23 8.47 34.49
N TYR A 729 -2.15 7.15 34.30
CA TYR A 729 -1.00 6.49 33.73
C TYR A 729 -1.34 5.77 32.43
N ALA A 730 -0.33 5.53 31.59
CA ALA A 730 -0.50 4.68 30.43
C ALA A 730 0.79 3.95 30.01
N LEU A 731 0.62 2.80 29.37
CA LEU A 731 1.67 2.15 28.59
C LEU A 731 1.55 2.57 27.13
N ARG A 732 2.61 3.16 26.58
CA ARG A 732 2.70 3.59 25.18
C ARG A 732 3.43 2.57 24.33
N PHE A 733 2.83 2.18 23.21
CA PHE A 733 3.51 1.55 22.07
C PHE A 733 3.68 2.60 20.98
N GLN A 734 4.90 2.85 20.50
CA GLN A 734 5.18 3.89 19.52
C GLN A 734 6.06 3.39 18.38
N ARG A 735 5.68 3.69 17.14
CA ARG A 735 6.57 3.52 15.97
C ARG A 735 7.60 4.62 15.96
N THR A 736 8.88 4.26 15.89
CA THR A 736 10.00 5.21 15.78
C THR A 736 10.76 5.00 14.48
N THR A 737 11.79 5.81 14.24
CA THR A 737 12.72 5.66 13.11
C THR A 737 13.91 4.76 13.42
N LYS A 738 13.94 4.10 14.60
CA LYS A 738 15.06 3.24 15.02
C LYS A 738 15.09 1.92 14.26
N PHE A 739 13.93 1.29 14.13
CA PHE A 739 13.78 -0.04 13.56
C PHE A 739 12.56 -0.08 12.63
N ALA A 740 12.66 -0.82 11.53
CA ALA A 740 11.61 -0.92 10.52
C ALA A 740 10.47 -1.89 10.91
N ASP A 741 10.69 -2.71 11.93
CA ASP A 741 9.94 -3.91 12.32
C ASP A 741 9.81 -4.06 13.85
N ALA A 742 9.95 -2.97 14.59
CA ALA A 742 9.77 -2.93 16.04
C ALA A 742 9.12 -1.61 16.48
N VAL A 743 8.58 -1.60 17.69
CA VAL A 743 8.03 -0.42 18.37
C VAL A 743 8.80 -0.15 19.66
N ASP A 744 8.85 1.11 20.07
CA ASP A 744 9.32 1.50 21.40
C ASP A 744 8.16 1.46 22.38
N CYS A 745 8.38 0.80 23.52
CA CYS A 745 7.42 0.73 24.62
C CYS A 745 7.94 1.46 25.86
N TYR A 746 7.11 2.27 26.49
CA TYR A 746 7.44 3.00 27.73
C TYR A 746 6.19 3.50 28.46
N PHE A 747 6.34 3.82 29.75
CA PHE A 747 5.28 4.44 30.55
C PHE A 747 5.22 5.95 30.36
N VAL A 748 3.99 6.47 30.35
CA VAL A 748 3.68 7.90 30.38
C VAL A 748 2.73 8.22 31.53
N LYS A 749 2.82 9.44 32.05
CA LYS A 749 1.86 10.04 32.96
C LYS A 749 1.09 11.13 32.24
N TYR A 750 -0.23 11.07 32.32
CA TYR A 750 -1.12 12.09 31.81
C TYR A 750 -1.45 13.09 32.90
N GLU A 751 -1.33 14.38 32.58
CA GLU A 751 -1.74 15.49 33.44
C GLU A 751 -2.59 16.45 32.60
N ASN A 752 -3.89 16.50 32.88
CA ASN A 752 -4.84 17.33 32.13
C ASN A 752 -4.81 17.11 30.60
N GLY A 753 -4.71 15.85 30.17
CA GLY A 753 -4.64 15.46 28.77
C GLY A 753 -3.26 15.57 28.13
N VAL A 754 -2.23 16.00 28.87
CA VAL A 754 -0.85 16.09 28.37
C VAL A 754 -0.05 14.88 28.84
N ALA A 755 0.47 14.09 27.89
CA ALA A 755 1.30 12.92 28.18
C ALA A 755 2.77 13.29 28.37
N ASN A 756 3.35 12.91 29.51
CA ASN A 756 4.77 13.05 29.82
C ASN A 756 5.41 11.68 30.03
N ARG A 757 6.56 11.42 29.41
CA ARG A 757 7.29 10.15 29.55
C ARG A 757 7.91 10.03 30.95
N ILE A 758 7.73 8.86 31.58
CA ILE A 758 8.23 8.58 32.95
C ILE A 758 9.13 7.35 33.05
N SER A 759 9.38 6.61 31.96
CA SER A 759 10.34 5.50 31.94
C SER A 759 11.29 5.54 30.74
N PRO A 760 12.43 4.83 30.79
CA PRO A 760 13.18 4.45 29.59
C PRO A 760 12.32 3.63 28.62
N SER A 761 12.76 3.55 27.37
CA SER A 761 12.05 2.89 26.26
C SER A 761 12.71 1.55 26.00
N VAL A 762 11.89 0.53 25.80
CA VAL A 762 12.32 -0.80 25.37
C VAL A 762 11.83 -1.00 23.95
N SER A 763 12.74 -1.28 23.01
CA SER A 763 12.36 -1.63 21.64
C SER A 763 11.99 -3.10 21.59
N THR A 764 10.80 -3.42 21.08
CA THR A 764 10.27 -4.79 21.03
C THR A 764 9.65 -5.11 19.68
N SER A 765 9.83 -6.34 19.23
CA SER A 765 9.21 -6.89 18.01
C SER A 765 7.88 -7.61 18.29
N CYS A 766 7.43 -7.65 19.56
CA CYS A 766 6.27 -8.44 19.99
C CYS A 766 4.91 -7.83 19.60
N TYR A 767 4.86 -6.59 19.13
CA TYR A 767 3.60 -5.93 18.75
C TYR A 767 3.18 -6.33 17.32
N LYS A 768 2.79 -7.60 17.21
CA LYS A 768 2.37 -8.31 15.98
C LYS A 768 0.93 -8.84 16.16
N PRO A 769 0.26 -9.31 15.10
CA PRO A 769 -1.06 -9.93 15.21
C PRO A 769 -1.17 -10.92 16.36
N THR A 770 -2.27 -10.85 17.11
CA THR A 770 -2.49 -11.63 18.34
C THR A 770 -1.38 -11.37 19.36
N CYS A 771 -1.28 -10.11 19.78
CA CYS A 771 -0.44 -9.64 20.89
C CYS A 771 -1.26 -9.61 22.18
N TYR A 772 -0.78 -10.32 23.19
CA TYR A 772 -1.33 -10.31 24.54
C TYR A 772 -0.55 -9.31 25.39
N ILE A 773 -1.27 -8.38 26.00
CA ILE A 773 -0.72 -7.31 26.83
C ILE A 773 -1.36 -7.39 28.21
N THR A 774 -0.52 -7.45 29.25
CA THR A 774 -0.92 -7.33 30.65
C THR A 774 -0.35 -6.03 31.20
N LEU A 775 -1.19 -5.25 31.87
CA LEU A 775 -0.81 -3.99 32.50
C LEU A 775 -1.40 -3.93 33.91
N ALA A 776 -0.58 -3.67 34.92
CA ALA A 776 -1.00 -3.59 36.30
C ALA A 776 -0.47 -2.32 36.97
N ALA A 777 -1.28 -1.76 37.87
CA ALA A 777 -0.96 -0.61 38.69
C ALA A 777 -1.43 -0.84 40.13
N GLY A 778 -0.52 -0.78 41.10
CA GLY A 778 -0.80 -1.02 42.51
C GLY A 778 0.50 -1.05 43.32
N GLU A 779 0.38 -0.89 44.65
CA GLU A 779 1.53 -0.98 45.58
C GLU A 779 2.71 -0.04 45.22
N GLY A 780 2.41 1.16 44.70
CA GLY A 780 3.44 2.13 44.28
C GLY A 780 4.20 1.75 43.01
N ARG A 781 3.68 0.80 42.22
CA ARG A 781 4.36 0.25 41.04
C ARG A 781 3.45 0.20 39.81
N LEU A 782 4.06 0.48 38.66
CA LEU A 782 3.49 0.15 37.34
C LEU A 782 4.26 -1.04 36.76
N TRP A 783 3.54 -1.99 36.18
CA TRP A 783 4.13 -3.17 35.55
C TRP A 783 3.39 -3.53 34.27
N ALA A 784 4.13 -3.89 33.24
CA ALA A 784 3.59 -4.28 31.95
C ALA A 784 4.35 -5.47 31.36
N ARG A 785 3.60 -6.37 30.72
CA ARG A 785 4.12 -7.48 29.93
C ARG A 785 3.42 -7.53 28.58
N ALA A 786 4.16 -7.84 27.51
CA ALA A 786 3.56 -8.09 26.20
C ALA A 786 4.26 -9.21 25.45
N VAL A 787 3.49 -10.07 24.78
CA VAL A 787 3.97 -11.21 24.00
C VAL A 787 3.04 -11.48 22.82
N SER A 788 3.57 -11.85 21.66
CA SER A 788 2.76 -12.31 20.52
C SER A 788 2.72 -13.83 20.43
N SER A 789 1.67 -14.36 19.79
CA SER A 789 1.54 -15.80 19.48
C SER A 789 2.48 -16.29 18.36
N SER A 790 3.13 -15.37 17.63
CA SER A 790 4.06 -15.68 16.55
C SER A 790 5.35 -16.34 17.07
N ASN A 791 5.59 -17.59 16.69
CA ASN A 791 6.86 -18.31 16.94
C ASN A 791 7.95 -17.89 15.93
N ASP A 792 8.29 -16.60 15.91
CA ASP A 792 9.40 -16.15 15.06
C ASP A 792 10.74 -16.58 15.65
N LEU A 793 11.70 -16.86 14.76
CA LEU A 793 13.11 -17.07 15.11
C LEU A 793 13.58 -15.89 15.97
N GLU A 794 14.38 -16.16 17.01
CA GLU A 794 14.97 -15.12 17.87
C GLU A 794 15.53 -13.98 17.00
N ASP A 795 15.09 -12.75 17.30
CA ASP A 795 15.63 -11.57 16.64
C ASP A 795 17.14 -11.53 16.92
N SER A 796 17.95 -11.60 15.87
CA SER A 796 19.41 -11.58 16.00
C SER A 796 19.96 -10.27 16.59
N ARG A 797 19.12 -9.24 16.74
CA ARG A 797 19.49 -7.93 17.29
C ARG A 797 19.32 -7.90 18.81
N PRO A 798 20.39 -7.70 19.60
CA PRO A 798 20.29 -7.65 21.06
C PRO A 798 19.54 -6.43 21.60
N GLU A 799 19.37 -5.39 20.79
CA GLU A 799 18.68 -4.13 21.14
C GLU A 799 17.15 -4.24 21.03
N VAL A 800 16.63 -5.32 20.41
CA VAL A 800 15.18 -5.54 20.20
C VAL A 800 14.75 -6.82 20.91
N VAL A 801 13.93 -6.69 21.95
CA VAL A 801 13.48 -7.85 22.72
C VAL A 801 12.27 -8.53 22.04
N PRO A 802 12.13 -9.86 22.11
CA PRO A 802 11.01 -10.59 21.51
C PRO A 802 9.72 -10.52 22.35
N SER A 803 9.81 -10.01 23.58
CA SER A 803 8.71 -9.81 24.51
C SER A 803 9.01 -8.63 25.42
N LEU A 804 7.98 -7.89 25.82
CA LEU A 804 8.11 -6.79 26.76
C LEU A 804 7.94 -7.29 28.19
N ASP A 805 8.82 -6.84 29.09
CA ASP A 805 8.63 -6.87 30.54
C ASP A 805 9.19 -5.55 31.09
N LEU A 806 8.33 -4.67 31.60
CA LEU A 806 8.67 -3.32 32.03
C LEU A 806 8.07 -3.07 33.41
N SER A 807 8.87 -2.53 34.34
CA SER A 807 8.39 -2.13 35.67
C SER A 807 9.06 -0.84 36.12
N ILE A 808 8.30 0.04 36.75
CA ILE A 808 8.80 1.24 37.42
C ILE A 808 8.09 1.46 38.76
N GLU A 809 8.80 2.06 39.71
CA GLU A 809 8.20 2.63 40.92
C GLU A 809 7.67 4.03 40.62
N VAL A 810 6.55 4.40 41.23
CA VAL A 810 5.96 5.74 41.15
C VAL A 810 5.57 6.20 42.55
N ASP A 811 5.68 7.51 42.80
CA ASP A 811 5.41 8.09 44.13
C ASP A 811 3.96 7.86 44.58
N ASP A 812 3.02 7.87 43.63
CA ASP A 812 1.60 7.62 43.87
C ASP A 812 0.95 7.03 42.60
N VAL A 813 0.41 5.81 42.70
CA VAL A 813 -0.33 5.16 41.59
C VAL A 813 -1.75 5.72 41.42
N GLY A 814 -2.21 6.54 42.36
CA GLY A 814 -3.57 7.07 42.39
C GLY A 814 -4.62 6.00 42.68
N HIS A 815 -5.84 6.49 42.88
CA HIS A 815 -6.98 5.64 43.21
C HIS A 815 -8.06 5.62 42.12
N ASP A 816 -7.86 6.35 41.03
CA ASP A 816 -8.83 6.39 39.95
C ASP A 816 -9.03 5.00 39.34
N THR A 817 -10.25 4.74 38.87
CA THR A 817 -10.71 3.43 38.42
C THR A 817 -10.95 3.37 36.91
N GLY A 818 -10.78 4.48 36.19
CA GLY A 818 -11.03 4.53 34.76
C GLY A 818 -9.97 3.77 33.94
N PHE A 819 -10.44 3.25 32.82
CA PHE A 819 -9.64 2.59 31.78
C PHE A 819 -9.86 3.31 30.46
N GLY A 820 -8.88 3.23 29.57
CA GLY A 820 -9.09 3.63 28.19
C GLY A 820 -8.00 3.23 27.23
N ILE A 821 -8.25 3.53 25.95
CA ILE A 821 -7.31 3.37 24.86
C ILE A 821 -7.27 4.69 24.10
N GLU A 822 -6.09 5.33 24.08
CA GLU A 822 -5.82 6.48 23.22
C GLU A 822 -5.08 6.00 21.98
N TYR A 823 -5.71 6.10 20.82
CA TYR A 823 -5.13 5.61 19.59
C TYR A 823 -4.74 6.76 18.66
N HIS A 824 -3.50 6.74 18.18
CA HIS A 824 -2.95 7.66 17.18
C HIS A 824 -2.06 6.88 16.18
N GLY A 825 -2.56 5.76 15.64
CA GLY A 825 -1.73 4.78 14.92
C GLY A 825 -1.72 4.87 13.39
N GLY A 826 -2.69 5.56 12.79
CA GLY A 826 -2.83 5.72 11.33
C GLY A 826 -3.18 4.46 10.52
N SER A 827 -2.75 3.26 10.94
CA SER A 827 -3.21 1.94 10.45
C SER A 827 -3.77 1.15 11.61
N SER A 828 -5.02 0.68 11.51
CA SER A 828 -5.82 0.20 12.64
C SER A 828 -5.13 -0.86 13.51
N ALA A 829 -5.53 -0.91 14.78
CA ALA A 829 -5.21 -2.01 15.69
C ALA A 829 -6.52 -2.56 16.23
N MET A 830 -6.82 -3.81 15.91
CA MET A 830 -8.01 -4.48 16.38
C MET A 830 -7.87 -4.74 17.88
N ILE A 831 -8.86 -4.31 18.65
CA ILE A 831 -9.01 -4.72 20.04
C ILE A 831 -9.92 -5.94 20.03
N ASN A 832 -9.33 -7.10 20.29
CA ASN A 832 -10.00 -8.39 20.22
C ASN A 832 -10.75 -8.68 21.52
N ASN A 833 -10.10 -8.42 22.65
CA ASN A 833 -10.67 -8.67 23.97
C ASN A 833 -10.06 -7.72 25.01
N VAL A 834 -10.87 -7.31 25.98
CA VAL A 834 -10.47 -6.52 27.15
C VAL A 834 -10.98 -7.24 28.40
N SER A 835 -10.10 -7.43 29.38
CA SER A 835 -10.45 -7.80 30.75
C SER A 835 -9.87 -6.78 31.72
N LEU A 836 -10.71 -6.25 32.60
CA LEU A 836 -10.35 -5.29 33.64
C LEU A 836 -10.64 -5.92 35.01
N ALA A 837 -9.75 -5.71 35.97
CA ALA A 837 -9.97 -6.07 37.36
C ALA A 837 -9.58 -4.90 38.28
N TRP A 838 -10.41 -4.62 39.27
CA TRP A 838 -10.20 -3.64 40.34
C TRP A 838 -10.08 -4.39 41.67
N ARG A 839 -9.08 -4.07 42.50
CA ARG A 839 -8.94 -4.67 43.84
C ARG A 839 -8.52 -3.66 44.89
#